data_AF-A0A1V9ZRB7-F1
#
_entry.id   AF-A0A1V9ZRB7-F1
#
_cell.length_a   1.000
_cell.length_b   1.000
_cell.length_c   1.000
_cell.angle_alpha   90.00
_cell.angle_beta   90.00
_cell.angle_gamma   90.00
#
_symmetry.space_group_name_H-M   'P 1'
#
loop_
_entity.id
_entity.type
_entity.pdbx_description
1 polymer ?
#
loop_
_entity_poly.entity_id
_entity_poly.type
_entity_poly.pdbx_seq_one_letter_code
_entity_poly.pdbx_strand_id
1 'polypeptide(L)'
;MEAEIARLQAEAAAKDESLNQLKIKAKAFAEAMTGEKKQLEASLAAAKAELADIKVKAKAFADNVRSQIVAEKDRCAALERQVQEKEAALAQVQTGSVDAGAIDAAVAAKATEMQANIDALTQQYTQKHAADERKIAALTEEHARAMQQLQTNAAATAQGSADAAYSQWAAEKAQLELDARNLQAQLQAQLDGLRDTHARDLAHLQKQADAAELQTRELMSQLAAATTSAQQLEAVRAGASVHEETLQTVAGLLQQLVPLATTSDPVALAQALQADVRASSATTQRLEAMVARLEADKAAAEAALESAKAAAAAAQTQLSESSWAASGLESQLATLQGQVRTATEEAVASQQQLAQASARADALQGECNELRLELSHEKSAHKSQSGDLSALQASFDAAKAAWATTEATLAKEKADLISQHDKYTKEEDEKKAKAKQYVQALNSEKQRAVDATAQLTADLEAARKALQEKDGLFEKRMAEIKAKTMDKFAEHERVIQRAKEENDKLTETVKKLEAETKALQAKKKEAEDETMESLKKKRLAAKAETQKLANDLEGIQRRAAMFADVTGTKCVQQTKQIDLLQEKVLESIHAVSHQKKCDLSNLHELCVVHDSPRMSTNLPGPAMGLTKVDDDISRVFDKMTTLGNVTERLCDLMLEEGDLSLKDIVLGRVVKQFSACFAHPAQYTKSDEAGLLHSRSSSSTQPPDSPLAAS
;
A
#
# COMPACT_ATOMS: atom_id res chain seq x y z
N MET A 1 12.24 -31.71 -64.65
CA MET A 1 11.90 -30.26 -64.55
C MET A 1 10.73 -30.03 -63.62
N GLU A 2 9.58 -30.69 -63.82
CA GLU A 2 8.35 -30.46 -63.02
C GLU A 2 8.56 -30.54 -61.49
N ALA A 3 9.31 -31.53 -60.99
CA ALA A 3 9.62 -31.63 -59.56
C ALA A 3 10.39 -30.41 -59.01
N GLU A 4 11.26 -29.79 -59.82
CA GLU A 4 12.00 -28.59 -59.42
C GLU A 4 11.12 -27.33 -59.48
N ILE A 5 10.19 -27.28 -60.45
CA ILE A 5 9.16 -26.22 -60.50
C ILE A 5 8.27 -26.28 -59.25
N ALA A 6 7.81 -27.48 -58.86
CA ALA A 6 7.03 -27.69 -57.65
C ALA A 6 7.82 -27.31 -56.37
N ARG A 7 9.11 -27.67 -56.30
CA ARG A 7 10.01 -27.27 -55.20
C ARG A 7 10.12 -25.74 -55.09
N LEU A 8 10.35 -25.06 -56.22
CA LEU A 8 10.47 -23.60 -56.28
C LEU A 8 9.14 -22.88 -55.96
N GLN A 9 7.99 -23.45 -56.37
CA GLN A 9 6.67 -22.93 -56.00
C GLN A 9 6.39 -23.06 -54.50
N ALA A 10 6.74 -24.20 -53.89
CA ALA A 10 6.64 -24.38 -52.43
C ALA A 10 7.59 -23.44 -51.67
N GLU A 11 8.81 -23.24 -52.18
CA GLU A 11 9.79 -22.30 -51.61
C GLU A 11 9.32 -20.84 -51.72
N ALA A 12 8.66 -20.46 -52.82
CA ALA A 12 8.06 -19.15 -53.00
C ALA A 12 6.89 -18.93 -52.02
N ALA A 13 5.96 -19.90 -51.91
CA ALA A 13 4.84 -19.82 -50.97
C ALA A 13 5.31 -19.70 -49.51
N ALA A 14 6.34 -20.45 -49.11
CA ALA A 14 6.93 -20.35 -47.77
C ALA A 14 7.58 -18.99 -47.51
N LYS A 15 8.21 -18.37 -48.53
CA LYS A 15 8.76 -17.01 -48.44
C LYS A 15 7.67 -15.96 -48.32
N ASP A 16 6.58 -16.08 -49.08
CA ASP A 16 5.43 -15.17 -48.99
C ASP A 16 4.71 -15.28 -47.63
N GLU A 17 4.57 -16.49 -47.08
CA GLU A 17 4.03 -16.68 -45.73
C GLU A 17 4.94 -16.07 -44.66
N SER A 18 6.26 -16.30 -44.74
CA SER A 18 7.24 -15.68 -43.85
C SER A 18 7.21 -14.15 -43.93
N LEU A 19 7.09 -13.59 -45.14
CA LEU A 19 6.95 -12.15 -45.37
C LEU A 19 5.65 -11.59 -44.76
N ASN A 20 4.53 -12.32 -44.85
CA ASN A 20 3.28 -11.94 -44.22
C ASN A 20 3.37 -11.98 -42.69
N GLN A 21 3.97 -13.03 -42.11
CA GLN A 21 4.21 -13.09 -40.66
C GLN A 21 5.10 -11.93 -40.19
N LEU A 22 6.12 -11.56 -40.97
CA LEU A 22 6.98 -10.41 -40.68
C LEU A 22 6.21 -9.09 -40.74
N LYS A 23 5.34 -8.89 -41.75
CA LYS A 23 4.46 -7.71 -41.86
C LYS A 23 3.49 -7.61 -40.67
N ILE A 24 2.89 -8.73 -40.24
CA ILE A 24 1.99 -8.76 -39.08
C ILE A 24 2.75 -8.40 -37.79
N LYS A 25 3.94 -8.99 -37.57
CA LYS A 25 4.80 -8.66 -36.41
C LYS A 25 5.25 -7.21 -36.41
N ALA A 26 5.66 -6.68 -37.57
CA ALA A 26 6.05 -5.27 -37.72
C ALA A 26 4.88 -4.30 -37.45
N LYS A 27 3.66 -4.64 -37.92
CA LYS A 27 2.45 -3.87 -37.62
C LYS A 27 2.12 -3.89 -36.12
N ALA A 28 2.12 -5.07 -35.50
CA ALA A 28 1.86 -5.21 -34.05
C ALA A 28 2.89 -4.44 -33.21
N PHE A 29 4.17 -4.46 -33.62
CA PHE A 29 5.22 -3.66 -32.97
C PHE A 29 5.00 -2.15 -33.13
N ALA A 30 4.61 -1.68 -34.32
CA ALA A 30 4.28 -0.27 -34.55
C ALA A 30 3.05 0.19 -33.74
N GLU A 31 2.03 -0.67 -33.61
CA GLU A 31 0.86 -0.43 -32.76
C GLU A 31 1.23 -0.39 -31.28
N ALA A 32 2.09 -1.30 -30.80
CA ALA A 32 2.60 -1.30 -29.43
C ALA A 32 3.40 -0.03 -29.11
N MET A 33 4.36 0.36 -29.96
CA MET A 33 5.13 1.61 -29.82
C MET A 33 4.24 2.86 -29.85
N THR A 34 3.14 2.83 -30.62
CA THR A 34 2.16 3.92 -30.65
C THR A 34 1.32 3.97 -29.36
N GLY A 35 1.00 2.80 -28.78
CA GLY A 35 0.35 2.69 -27.48
C GLY A 35 1.23 3.21 -26.34
N GLU A 36 2.49 2.77 -26.29
CA GLU A 36 3.48 3.21 -25.30
C GLU A 36 3.72 4.72 -25.40
N LYS A 37 3.85 5.28 -26.62
CA LYS A 37 3.94 6.73 -26.83
C LYS A 37 2.74 7.47 -26.21
N LYS A 38 1.50 7.01 -26.46
CA LYS A 38 0.29 7.62 -25.88
C LYS A 38 0.26 7.51 -24.36
N GLN A 39 0.71 6.39 -23.80
CA GLN A 39 0.81 6.19 -22.35
C GLN A 39 1.84 7.14 -21.71
N LEU A 40 2.99 7.34 -22.34
CA LEU A 40 4.00 8.31 -21.92
C LEU A 40 3.51 9.75 -22.05
N GLU A 41 2.80 10.10 -23.12
CA GLU A 41 2.17 11.42 -23.29
C GLU A 41 1.11 11.70 -22.21
N ALA A 42 0.29 10.70 -21.85
CA ALA A 42 -0.69 10.79 -20.77
C ALA A 42 -0.02 10.93 -19.39
N SER A 43 1.04 10.14 -19.12
CA SER A 43 1.83 10.24 -17.89
C SER A 43 2.52 11.61 -17.76
N LEU A 44 3.07 12.14 -18.85
CA LEU A 44 3.65 13.48 -18.90
C LEU A 44 2.60 14.57 -18.62
N ALA A 45 1.38 14.42 -19.13
CA ALA A 45 0.28 15.34 -18.86
C ALA A 45 -0.15 15.31 -17.39
N ALA A 46 -0.27 14.12 -16.79
CA ALA A 46 -0.56 13.96 -15.37
C ALA A 46 0.52 14.59 -14.47
N ALA A 47 1.80 14.30 -14.73
CA ALA A 47 2.92 14.88 -13.99
C ALA A 47 2.99 16.41 -14.11
N LYS A 48 2.61 16.98 -15.27
CA LYS A 48 2.48 18.44 -15.44
C LYS A 48 1.32 19.03 -14.62
N ALA A 49 0.19 18.32 -14.49
CA ALA A 49 -0.93 18.74 -13.66
C ALA A 49 -0.57 18.70 -12.16
N GLU A 50 0.07 17.63 -11.69
CA GLU A 50 0.59 17.54 -10.31
C GLU A 50 1.60 18.66 -10.00
N LEU A 51 2.54 18.93 -10.91
CA LEU A 51 3.49 20.03 -10.75
C LEU A 51 2.81 21.41 -10.68
N ALA A 52 1.69 21.60 -11.40
CA ALA A 52 0.91 22.83 -11.32
C ALA A 52 0.19 22.95 -9.97
N ASP A 53 -0.43 21.88 -9.48
CA ASP A 53 -1.10 21.85 -8.17
C ASP A 53 -0.10 22.05 -7.01
N ILE A 54 1.08 21.41 -7.07
CA ILE A 54 2.18 21.63 -6.12
C ILE A 54 2.63 23.11 -6.12
N LYS A 55 2.71 23.76 -7.29
CA LYS A 55 3.03 25.20 -7.37
C LYS A 55 1.94 26.08 -6.77
N VAL A 56 0.67 25.75 -6.95
CA VAL A 56 -0.46 26.46 -6.32
C VAL A 56 -0.40 26.31 -4.80
N LYS A 57 -0.20 25.08 -4.30
CA LYS A 57 -0.05 24.79 -2.86
C LYS A 57 1.16 25.48 -2.24
N ALA A 58 2.32 25.46 -2.92
CA ALA A 58 3.52 26.15 -2.47
C ALA A 58 3.34 27.67 -2.43
N LYS A 59 2.62 28.26 -3.39
CA LYS A 59 2.26 29.69 -3.37
C LYS A 59 1.32 30.00 -2.19
N ALA A 60 0.25 29.23 -2.02
CA ALA A 60 -0.69 29.42 -0.91
C ALA A 60 0.00 29.30 0.46
N PHE A 61 0.95 28.37 0.61
CA PHE A 61 1.79 28.25 1.81
C PHE A 61 2.68 29.49 2.01
N ALA A 62 3.38 29.95 0.96
CA ALA A 62 4.22 31.14 1.03
C ALA A 62 3.43 32.42 1.35
N ASP A 63 2.21 32.55 0.85
CA ASP A 63 1.33 33.68 1.11
C ASP A 63 0.74 33.61 2.55
N ASN A 64 0.42 32.41 3.06
CA ASN A 64 0.03 32.19 4.46
C ASN A 64 1.17 32.54 5.43
N VAL A 65 2.39 32.06 5.18
CA VAL A 65 3.58 32.40 5.99
C VAL A 65 3.83 33.92 5.96
N ARG A 66 3.65 34.59 4.82
CA ARG A 66 3.75 36.05 4.72
C ARG A 66 2.70 36.76 5.58
N SER A 67 1.46 36.27 5.57
CA SER A 67 0.36 36.79 6.40
C SER A 67 0.67 36.64 7.90
N GLN A 68 1.21 35.48 8.32
CA GLN A 68 1.65 35.26 9.71
C GLN A 68 2.79 36.20 10.12
N ILE A 69 3.79 36.42 9.26
CA ILE A 69 4.89 37.36 9.52
C ILE A 69 4.37 38.80 9.68
N VAL A 70 3.38 39.21 8.88
CA VAL A 70 2.75 40.54 9.03
C VAL A 70 1.97 40.62 10.36
N ALA A 71 1.15 39.61 10.68
CA ALA A 71 0.39 39.58 11.92
C ALA A 71 1.28 39.61 13.19
N GLU A 72 2.39 38.87 13.20
CA GLU A 72 3.35 38.92 14.31
C GLU A 72 4.15 40.23 14.33
N LYS A 73 4.46 40.83 13.17
CA LYS A 73 5.07 42.17 13.14
C LYS A 73 4.15 43.24 13.73
N ASP A 74 2.87 43.20 13.40
CA ASP A 74 1.86 44.10 13.98
C ASP A 74 1.68 43.86 15.48
N ARG A 75 1.75 42.59 15.92
CA ARG A 75 1.76 42.21 17.35
C ARG A 75 2.99 42.76 18.09
N CYS A 76 4.18 42.63 17.51
CA CYS A 76 5.40 43.23 18.06
C CYS A 76 5.28 44.75 18.19
N ALA A 77 4.81 45.44 17.15
CA ALA A 77 4.60 46.88 17.20
C ALA A 77 3.55 47.32 18.24
N ALA A 78 2.52 46.51 18.48
CA ALA A 78 1.54 46.75 19.54
C ALA A 78 2.15 46.56 20.95
N LEU A 79 3.02 45.56 21.13
CA LEU A 79 3.74 45.33 22.39
C LEU A 79 4.79 46.43 22.64
N GLU A 80 5.51 46.87 21.62
CA GLU A 80 6.45 48.01 21.71
C GLU A 80 5.74 49.29 22.14
N ARG A 81 4.54 49.59 21.61
CA ARG A 81 3.71 50.70 22.11
C ARG A 81 3.33 50.53 23.57
N GLN A 82 2.87 49.35 23.99
CA GLN A 82 2.52 49.11 25.40
C GLN A 82 3.72 49.27 26.35
N VAL A 83 4.93 48.90 25.90
CA VAL A 83 6.17 49.16 26.65
C VAL A 83 6.43 50.66 26.75
N GLN A 84 6.43 51.39 25.62
CA GLN A 84 6.64 52.85 25.60
C GLN A 84 5.60 53.62 26.44
N GLU A 85 4.32 53.23 26.38
CA GLU A 85 3.24 53.80 27.19
C GLU A 85 3.48 53.56 28.69
N LYS A 86 3.95 52.36 29.07
CA LYS A 86 4.28 52.05 30.47
C LYS A 86 5.57 52.71 30.94
N GLU A 87 6.59 52.86 30.10
CA GLU A 87 7.82 53.60 30.40
C GLU A 87 7.51 55.09 30.59
N ALA A 88 6.67 55.68 29.73
CA ALA A 88 6.20 57.06 29.88
C ALA A 88 5.38 57.25 31.16
N ALA A 89 4.51 56.30 31.52
CA ALA A 89 3.79 56.31 32.79
C ALA A 89 4.73 56.18 34.01
N LEU A 90 5.79 55.37 33.92
CA LEU A 90 6.79 55.24 34.97
C LEU A 90 7.59 56.54 35.18
N ALA A 91 7.95 57.21 34.08
CA ALA A 91 8.69 58.47 34.11
C ALA A 91 7.90 59.60 34.80
N GLN A 92 6.57 59.64 34.64
CA GLN A 92 5.71 60.61 35.34
C GLN A 92 5.65 60.37 36.86
N VAL A 93 5.85 59.13 37.33
CA VAL A 93 5.90 58.82 38.77
C VAL A 93 7.22 59.28 39.40
N GLN A 94 8.33 59.31 38.65
CA GLN A 94 9.63 59.76 39.15
C GLN A 94 9.75 61.29 39.33
N THR A 95 8.83 62.09 38.77
CA THR A 95 8.79 63.55 39.01
C THR A 95 8.07 63.97 40.31
N GLY A 96 7.58 63.02 41.09
CA GLY A 96 6.94 63.28 42.40
C GLY A 96 7.95 63.56 43.52
N SER A 97 8.22 64.84 43.80
CA SER A 97 9.04 65.32 44.91
C SER A 97 8.57 64.78 46.28
N VAL A 98 9.37 63.92 46.94
CA VAL A 98 9.19 63.55 48.36
C VAL A 98 10.55 63.43 49.08
N ASP A 99 10.56 63.81 50.35
CA ASP A 99 11.72 64.03 51.22
C ASP A 99 12.68 62.84 51.41
N ALA A 100 13.99 63.15 51.47
CA ALA A 100 15.07 62.16 51.43
C ALA A 100 15.31 61.38 52.74
N GLY A 101 14.60 61.69 53.84
CA GLY A 101 14.87 61.12 55.16
C GLY A 101 14.21 59.77 55.47
N ALA A 102 13.15 59.39 54.74
CA ALA A 102 12.38 58.17 55.01
C ALA A 102 12.63 57.04 53.98
N ILE A 103 13.49 57.30 52.99
CA ILE A 103 13.60 56.48 51.79
C ILE A 103 14.35 55.17 52.06
N ASP A 104 15.44 55.15 52.82
CA ASP A 104 16.27 53.94 52.96
C ASP A 104 15.53 52.78 53.67
N ALA A 105 14.72 53.07 54.69
CA ALA A 105 13.89 52.06 55.36
C ALA A 105 12.75 51.56 54.45
N ALA A 106 12.13 52.46 53.67
CA ALA A 106 11.08 52.12 52.74
C ALA A 106 11.61 51.34 51.52
N VAL A 107 12.79 51.70 51.00
CA VAL A 107 13.47 51.00 49.89
C VAL A 107 13.95 49.63 50.33
N ALA A 108 14.49 49.49 51.55
CA ALA A 108 14.82 48.17 52.09
C ALA A 108 13.58 47.27 52.20
N ALA A 109 12.48 47.76 52.79
CA ALA A 109 11.23 47.01 52.90
C ALA A 109 10.60 46.67 51.54
N LYS A 110 10.66 47.61 50.58
CA LYS A 110 10.11 47.44 49.24
C LYS A 110 11.00 46.58 48.34
N ALA A 111 12.30 46.49 48.63
CA ALA A 111 13.21 45.53 48.02
C ALA A 111 12.92 44.10 48.53
N THR A 112 12.64 43.89 49.81
CA THR A 112 12.16 42.59 50.30
C THR A 112 10.77 42.23 49.78
N GLU A 113 9.85 43.21 49.66
CA GLU A 113 8.54 43.00 49.03
C GLU A 113 8.66 42.66 47.53
N MET A 114 9.56 43.33 46.81
CA MET A 114 9.84 43.06 45.40
C MET A 114 10.53 41.71 45.21
N GLN A 115 11.48 41.33 46.07
CA GLN A 115 12.09 40.01 46.05
C GLN A 115 11.06 38.92 46.37
N ALA A 116 10.20 39.11 47.37
CA ALA A 116 9.11 38.19 47.68
C ALA A 116 8.11 38.06 46.52
N ASN A 117 7.82 39.14 45.78
CA ASN A 117 7.00 39.09 44.57
C ASN A 117 7.71 38.39 43.40
N ILE A 118 9.03 38.56 43.23
CA ILE A 118 9.82 37.82 42.24
C ILE A 118 9.80 36.32 42.59
N ASP A 119 10.05 35.96 43.85
CA ASP A 119 10.03 34.58 44.31
C ASP A 119 8.63 33.96 44.17
N ALA A 120 7.56 34.72 44.46
CA ALA A 120 6.17 34.31 44.25
C ALA A 120 5.83 34.12 42.76
N LEU A 121 6.30 35.00 41.86
CA LEU A 121 6.14 34.85 40.41
C LEU A 121 6.95 33.68 39.87
N THR A 122 8.16 33.44 40.39
CA THR A 122 8.98 32.28 40.04
C THR A 122 8.34 30.97 40.53
N GLN A 123 7.74 30.96 41.73
CA GLN A 123 6.92 29.84 42.19
C GLN A 123 5.66 29.66 41.33
N GLN A 124 4.96 30.73 40.94
CA GLN A 124 3.78 30.64 40.09
C GLN A 124 4.13 30.12 38.69
N TYR A 125 5.27 30.55 38.13
CA TYR A 125 5.76 30.08 36.83
C TYR A 125 6.17 28.59 36.89
N THR A 126 6.93 28.18 37.92
CA THR A 126 7.33 26.76 38.08
C THR A 126 6.13 25.85 38.39
N GLN A 127 5.17 26.29 39.20
CA GLN A 127 3.92 25.57 39.43
C GLN A 127 3.09 25.43 38.14
N LYS A 128 3.01 26.49 37.32
CA LYS A 128 2.33 26.45 36.02
C LYS A 128 3.05 25.51 35.05
N HIS A 129 4.37 25.59 34.94
CA HIS A 129 5.16 24.70 34.08
C HIS A 129 4.98 23.23 34.49
N ALA A 130 5.03 22.93 35.79
CA ALA A 130 4.77 21.58 36.30
C ALA A 130 3.32 21.12 36.08
N ALA A 131 2.33 22.03 36.06
CA ALA A 131 0.95 21.71 35.72
C ALA A 131 0.78 21.43 34.22
N ASP A 132 1.43 22.21 33.36
CA ASP A 132 1.42 22.03 31.90
C ASP A 132 2.17 20.74 31.50
N GLU A 133 3.31 20.42 32.12
CA GLU A 133 4.01 19.13 31.96
C GLU A 133 3.15 17.94 32.39
N ARG A 134 2.47 18.02 33.54
CA ARG A 134 1.51 16.98 33.97
C ARG A 134 0.36 16.84 32.99
N LYS A 135 -0.11 17.92 32.38
CA LYS A 135 -1.18 17.91 31.38
C LYS A 135 -0.71 17.29 30.06
N ILE A 136 0.51 17.57 29.62
CA ILE A 136 1.14 16.92 28.47
C ILE A 136 1.35 15.42 28.73
N ALA A 137 1.84 15.04 29.93
CA ALA A 137 1.99 13.65 30.33
C ALA A 137 0.64 12.91 30.35
N ALA A 138 -0.40 13.51 30.94
CA ALA A 138 -1.75 12.95 30.99
C ALA A 138 -2.35 12.78 29.58
N LEU A 139 -2.21 13.77 28.68
CA LEU A 139 -2.67 13.67 27.29
C LEU A 139 -1.87 12.62 26.49
N THR A 140 -0.58 12.47 26.78
CA THR A 140 0.28 11.43 26.16
C THR A 140 -0.14 10.03 26.63
N GLU A 141 -0.45 9.88 27.92
CA GLU A 141 -0.95 8.63 28.49
C GLU A 141 -2.37 8.30 28.00
N GLU A 142 -3.25 9.30 27.89
CA GLU A 142 -4.59 9.15 27.30
C GLU A 142 -4.51 8.75 25.82
N HIS A 143 -3.62 9.37 25.03
CA HIS A 143 -3.38 8.98 23.65
C HIS A 143 -2.81 7.55 23.54
N ALA A 144 -1.87 7.17 24.41
CA ALA A 144 -1.34 5.81 24.47
C ALA A 144 -2.43 4.78 24.83
N ARG A 145 -3.30 5.08 25.81
CA ARG A 145 -4.46 4.25 26.18
C ARG A 145 -5.47 4.16 25.04
N ALA A 146 -5.75 5.24 24.32
CA ALA A 146 -6.65 5.24 23.17
C ALA A 146 -6.09 4.42 22.00
N MET A 147 -4.79 4.50 21.73
CA MET A 147 -4.10 3.66 20.75
C MET A 147 -4.11 2.18 21.15
N GLN A 148 -3.87 1.89 22.44
CA GLN A 148 -3.94 0.53 22.96
C GLN A 148 -5.37 -0.03 22.89
N GLN A 149 -6.40 0.77 23.21
CA GLN A 149 -7.80 0.41 23.04
C GLN A 149 -8.18 0.18 21.58
N LEU A 150 -7.68 0.98 20.64
CA LEU A 150 -7.87 0.75 19.20
C LEU A 150 -7.20 -0.55 18.75
N GLN A 151 -5.98 -0.86 19.23
CA GLN A 151 -5.33 -2.14 18.95
C GLN A 151 -6.07 -3.34 19.56
N THR A 152 -6.52 -3.25 20.82
CA THR A 152 -7.28 -4.35 21.45
C THR A 152 -8.66 -4.52 20.82
N ASN A 153 -9.33 -3.43 20.43
CA ASN A 153 -10.61 -3.50 19.72
C ASN A 153 -10.44 -4.07 18.31
N ALA A 154 -9.37 -3.69 17.58
CA ALA A 154 -9.06 -4.28 16.29
C ALA A 154 -8.75 -5.79 16.40
N ALA A 155 -7.95 -6.20 17.40
CA ALA A 155 -7.67 -7.61 17.66
C ALA A 155 -8.92 -8.40 18.07
N ALA A 156 -9.74 -7.87 18.98
CA ALA A 156 -10.99 -8.49 19.42
C ALA A 156 -12.04 -8.57 18.31
N THR A 157 -12.10 -7.58 17.40
CA THR A 157 -13.00 -7.62 16.24
C THR A 157 -12.50 -8.63 15.20
N ALA A 158 -11.19 -8.74 14.99
CA ALA A 158 -10.60 -9.73 14.09
C ALA A 158 -10.79 -11.17 14.60
N GLN A 159 -10.56 -11.44 15.89
CA GLN A 159 -10.78 -12.76 16.48
C GLN A 159 -12.28 -13.08 16.61
N GLY A 160 -13.10 -12.15 17.13
CA GLY A 160 -14.53 -12.36 17.31
C GLY A 160 -15.28 -12.60 16.00
N SER A 161 -14.90 -11.91 14.91
CA SER A 161 -15.46 -12.16 13.58
C SER A 161 -15.04 -13.51 13.00
N ALA A 162 -13.76 -13.90 13.18
CA ALA A 162 -13.25 -15.19 12.71
C ALA A 162 -13.86 -16.37 13.47
N ASP A 163 -13.90 -16.32 14.80
CA ASP A 163 -14.43 -17.40 15.64
C ASP A 163 -15.95 -17.53 15.51
N ALA A 164 -16.69 -16.41 15.37
CA ALA A 164 -18.14 -16.47 15.10
C ALA A 164 -18.43 -17.06 13.71
N ALA A 165 -17.73 -16.62 12.66
CA ALA A 165 -17.89 -17.17 11.32
C ALA A 165 -17.48 -18.66 11.25
N TYR A 166 -16.40 -19.05 11.93
CA TYR A 166 -15.94 -20.44 11.99
C TYR A 166 -16.91 -21.33 12.78
N SER A 167 -17.45 -20.85 13.90
CA SER A 167 -18.48 -21.56 14.68
C SER A 167 -19.78 -21.71 13.90
N GLN A 168 -20.22 -20.66 13.20
CA GLN A 168 -21.41 -20.70 12.34
C GLN A 168 -21.22 -21.67 11.16
N TRP A 169 -20.06 -21.63 10.49
CA TRP A 169 -19.73 -22.58 9.43
C TRP A 169 -19.62 -24.02 9.94
N ALA A 170 -19.06 -24.24 11.14
CA ALA A 170 -18.98 -25.57 11.74
C ALA A 170 -20.37 -26.11 12.11
N ALA A 171 -21.29 -25.27 12.60
CA ALA A 171 -22.67 -25.64 12.88
C ALA A 171 -23.45 -25.94 11.59
N GLU A 172 -23.32 -25.11 10.56
CA GLU A 172 -23.95 -25.32 9.24
C GLU A 172 -23.41 -26.60 8.57
N LYS A 173 -22.11 -26.85 8.65
CA LYS A 173 -21.50 -28.10 8.19
C LYS A 173 -22.03 -29.33 8.96
N ALA A 174 -22.13 -29.25 10.29
CA ALA A 174 -22.66 -30.35 11.10
C ALA A 174 -24.15 -30.63 10.78
N GLN A 175 -24.93 -29.58 10.51
CA GLN A 175 -26.32 -29.69 10.07
C GLN A 175 -26.42 -30.37 8.69
N LEU A 176 -25.61 -29.94 7.71
CA LEU A 176 -25.56 -30.56 6.38
C LEU A 176 -25.08 -32.03 6.43
N GLU A 177 -24.14 -32.37 7.31
CA GLU A 177 -23.73 -33.76 7.55
C GLU A 177 -24.84 -34.60 8.21
N LEU A 178 -25.64 -34.01 9.10
CA LEU A 178 -26.82 -34.66 9.69
C LEU A 178 -27.91 -34.90 8.63
N ASP A 179 -28.22 -33.88 7.83
CA ASP A 179 -29.25 -33.95 6.79
C ASP A 179 -28.84 -34.92 5.66
N ALA A 180 -27.56 -34.98 5.30
CA ALA A 180 -27.03 -36.00 4.39
C ALA A 180 -27.19 -37.42 4.96
N ARG A 181 -26.92 -37.65 6.25
CA ARG A 181 -27.15 -38.95 6.92
C ARG A 181 -28.63 -39.31 6.99
N ASN A 182 -29.50 -38.34 7.27
CA ASN A 182 -30.96 -38.54 7.28
C ASN A 182 -31.48 -38.91 5.89
N LEU A 183 -31.05 -38.20 4.84
CA LEU A 183 -31.41 -38.51 3.46
C LEU A 183 -30.88 -39.88 3.02
N GLN A 184 -29.65 -40.23 3.42
CA GLN A 184 -29.07 -41.55 3.17
C GLN A 184 -29.85 -42.66 3.88
N ALA A 185 -30.23 -42.47 5.15
CA ALA A 185 -31.07 -43.40 5.89
C ALA A 185 -32.47 -43.54 5.29
N GLN A 186 -33.05 -42.46 4.77
CA GLN A 186 -34.34 -42.46 4.09
C GLN A 186 -34.28 -43.21 2.75
N LEU A 187 -33.23 -42.99 1.94
CA LEU A 187 -32.96 -43.76 0.73
C LEU A 187 -32.72 -45.25 1.03
N GLN A 188 -31.98 -45.55 2.09
CA GLN A 188 -31.74 -46.93 2.53
C GLN A 188 -33.06 -47.61 2.92
N ALA A 189 -33.91 -46.96 3.71
CA ALA A 189 -35.23 -47.46 4.09
C ALA A 189 -36.17 -47.63 2.88
N GLN A 190 -36.10 -46.76 1.87
CA GLN A 190 -36.83 -46.94 0.61
C GLN A 190 -36.32 -48.14 -0.20
N LEU A 191 -35.00 -48.33 -0.29
CA LEU A 191 -34.40 -49.49 -0.97
C LEU A 191 -34.73 -50.81 -0.27
N ASP A 192 -34.70 -50.84 1.07
CA ASP A 192 -35.03 -52.03 1.82
C ASP A 192 -36.56 -52.30 1.79
N GLY A 193 -37.40 -51.25 1.80
CA GLY A 193 -38.84 -51.38 1.53
C GLY A 193 -39.16 -51.91 0.13
N LEU A 194 -38.42 -51.50 -0.90
CA LEU A 194 -38.53 -52.02 -2.28
C LEU A 194 -38.04 -53.47 -2.39
N ARG A 195 -36.98 -53.84 -1.64
CA ARG A 195 -36.54 -55.23 -1.53
C ARG A 195 -37.59 -56.10 -0.86
N ASP A 196 -38.23 -55.61 0.21
CA ASP A 196 -39.27 -56.34 0.92
C ASP A 196 -40.57 -56.48 0.11
N THR A 197 -40.92 -55.51 -0.75
CA THR A 197 -42.01 -55.71 -1.73
C THR A 197 -41.61 -56.72 -2.78
N HIS A 198 -40.44 -56.56 -3.43
CA HIS A 198 -39.97 -57.51 -4.46
C HIS A 198 -39.82 -58.94 -3.91
N ALA A 199 -39.37 -59.12 -2.66
CA ALA A 199 -39.27 -60.42 -2.02
C ALA A 199 -40.65 -61.05 -1.76
N ARG A 200 -41.66 -60.24 -1.38
CA ARG A 200 -43.05 -60.70 -1.25
C ARG A 200 -43.67 -61.05 -2.60
N ASP A 201 -43.41 -60.25 -3.63
CA ASP A 201 -43.92 -60.48 -4.99
C ASP A 201 -43.29 -61.74 -5.60
N LEU A 202 -41.97 -61.95 -5.42
CA LEU A 202 -41.29 -63.19 -5.78
C LEU A 202 -41.83 -64.40 -5.01
N ALA A 203 -42.07 -64.27 -3.69
CA ALA A 203 -42.67 -65.35 -2.90
C ALA A 203 -44.12 -65.65 -3.31
N HIS A 204 -44.86 -64.65 -3.80
CA HIS A 204 -46.21 -64.81 -4.34
C HIS A 204 -46.18 -65.50 -5.72
N LEU A 205 -45.30 -65.05 -6.62
CA LEU A 205 -45.08 -65.68 -7.93
C LEU A 205 -44.58 -67.12 -7.78
N GLN A 206 -43.69 -67.41 -6.82
CA GLN A 206 -43.25 -68.76 -6.51
C GLN A 206 -44.44 -69.63 -6.07
N LYS A 207 -45.29 -69.15 -5.14
CA LYS A 207 -46.50 -69.88 -4.75
C LYS A 207 -47.48 -70.10 -5.91
N GLN A 208 -47.59 -69.15 -6.84
CA GLN A 208 -48.40 -69.32 -8.05
C GLN A 208 -47.80 -70.35 -9.01
N ALA A 209 -46.48 -70.37 -9.16
CA ALA A 209 -45.76 -71.38 -9.94
C ALA A 209 -45.91 -72.78 -9.32
N ASP A 210 -45.68 -72.93 -8.01
CA ASP A 210 -45.85 -74.18 -7.27
C ASP A 210 -47.30 -74.70 -7.39
N ALA A 211 -48.30 -73.81 -7.31
CA ALA A 211 -49.71 -74.16 -7.51
C ALA A 211 -50.02 -74.57 -8.96
N ALA A 212 -49.45 -73.89 -9.95
CA ALA A 212 -49.61 -74.25 -11.36
C ALA A 212 -48.91 -75.57 -11.70
N GLU A 213 -47.73 -75.87 -11.12
CA GLU A 213 -47.09 -77.18 -11.23
C GLU A 213 -47.95 -78.27 -10.61
N LEU A 214 -48.54 -78.02 -9.45
CA LEU A 214 -49.40 -78.99 -8.75
C LEU A 214 -50.68 -79.25 -9.53
N GLN A 215 -51.33 -78.21 -10.07
CA GLN A 215 -52.46 -78.33 -10.99
C GLN A 215 -52.08 -79.07 -12.27
N THR A 216 -50.90 -78.80 -12.85
CA THR A 216 -50.39 -79.50 -14.04
C THR A 216 -50.15 -80.98 -13.74
N ARG A 217 -49.58 -81.30 -12.57
CA ARG A 217 -49.36 -82.67 -12.10
C ARG A 217 -50.67 -83.42 -11.88
N GLU A 218 -51.68 -82.73 -11.34
CA GLU A 218 -53.02 -83.28 -11.16
C GLU A 218 -53.73 -83.52 -12.50
N LEU A 219 -53.66 -82.58 -13.45
CA LEU A 219 -54.16 -82.78 -14.82
C LEU A 219 -53.44 -83.92 -15.56
N MET A 220 -52.12 -84.07 -15.39
CA MET A 220 -51.38 -85.22 -15.92
C MET A 220 -51.81 -86.53 -15.26
N SER A 221 -52.10 -86.53 -13.95
CA SER A 221 -52.65 -87.69 -13.23
C SER A 221 -54.05 -88.07 -13.74
N GLN A 222 -54.93 -87.08 -13.91
CA GLN A 222 -56.26 -87.26 -14.50
C GLN A 222 -56.17 -87.78 -15.94
N LEU A 223 -55.23 -87.27 -16.75
CA LEU A 223 -54.99 -87.75 -18.11
C LEU A 223 -54.45 -89.19 -18.14
N ALA A 224 -53.55 -89.55 -17.22
CA ALA A 224 -53.05 -90.92 -17.07
C ALA A 224 -54.17 -91.88 -16.63
N ALA A 225 -55.03 -91.46 -15.70
CA ALA A 225 -56.21 -92.23 -15.28
C ALA A 225 -57.21 -92.40 -16.44
N ALA A 226 -57.48 -91.33 -17.20
CA ALA A 226 -58.33 -91.37 -18.40
C ALA A 226 -57.74 -92.27 -19.50
N THR A 227 -56.42 -92.25 -19.69
CA THR A 227 -55.71 -93.13 -20.63
C THR A 227 -55.79 -94.59 -20.19
N THR A 228 -55.67 -94.86 -18.88
CA THR A 228 -55.83 -96.20 -18.31
C THR A 228 -57.27 -96.70 -18.47
N SER A 229 -58.27 -95.83 -18.28
CA SER A 229 -59.69 -96.13 -18.52
C SER A 229 -59.98 -96.39 -20.01
N ALA A 230 -59.37 -95.61 -20.92
CA ALA A 230 -59.45 -95.84 -22.36
C ALA A 230 -58.82 -97.19 -22.76
N GLN A 231 -57.67 -97.55 -22.19
CA GLN A 231 -57.05 -98.87 -22.38
C GLN A 231 -57.89 -100.01 -21.80
N GLN A 232 -58.58 -99.80 -20.68
CA GLN A 232 -59.56 -100.76 -20.15
C GLN A 232 -60.77 -100.93 -21.08
N LEU A 233 -61.27 -99.83 -21.68
CA LEU A 233 -62.32 -99.88 -22.70
C LEU A 233 -61.86 -100.57 -23.99
N GLU A 234 -60.60 -100.38 -24.41
CA GLU A 234 -60.00 -101.13 -25.53
C GLU A 234 -59.82 -102.62 -25.19
N ALA A 235 -59.45 -102.97 -23.96
CA ALA A 235 -59.40 -104.36 -23.50
C ALA A 235 -60.80 -105.00 -23.47
N VAL A 236 -61.84 -104.27 -23.06
CA VAL A 236 -63.24 -104.72 -23.16
C VAL A 236 -63.68 -104.85 -24.63
N ARG A 237 -63.23 -103.96 -25.52
CA ARG A 237 -63.51 -104.04 -26.96
C ARG A 237 -62.81 -105.24 -27.63
N ALA A 238 -61.59 -105.57 -27.22
CA ALA A 238 -60.89 -106.79 -27.62
C ALA A 238 -61.55 -108.06 -27.04
N GLY A 239 -62.09 -107.99 -25.82
CA GLY A 239 -62.93 -109.06 -25.25
C GLY A 239 -64.23 -109.28 -26.04
N ALA A 240 -64.86 -108.20 -26.52
CA ALA A 240 -66.08 -108.28 -27.32
C ALA A 240 -65.87 -108.99 -28.67
N SER A 241 -64.72 -108.80 -29.34
CA SER A 241 -64.45 -109.51 -30.61
C SER A 241 -64.34 -111.04 -30.47
N VAL A 242 -64.01 -111.55 -29.28
CA VAL A 242 -63.94 -113.00 -29.01
C VAL A 242 -65.33 -113.62 -28.82
N HIS A 243 -66.35 -112.81 -28.49
CA HIS A 243 -67.75 -113.26 -28.43
C HIS A 243 -68.44 -113.25 -29.81
N GLU A 244 -67.86 -112.61 -30.82
CA GLU A 244 -68.41 -112.61 -32.19
C GLU A 244 -67.97 -113.88 -32.96
N GLU A 245 -66.71 -114.31 -32.83
CA GLU A 245 -66.21 -115.56 -33.44
C GLU A 245 -66.86 -116.85 -32.89
N THR A 246 -67.33 -116.85 -31.64
CA THR A 246 -67.96 -118.02 -31.01
C THR A 246 -69.43 -118.21 -31.38
N LEU A 247 -70.11 -117.16 -31.88
CA LEU A 247 -71.46 -117.29 -32.46
C LEU A 247 -71.43 -117.73 -33.93
N GLN A 248 -70.33 -117.53 -34.64
CA GLN A 248 -70.20 -117.84 -36.06
C GLN A 248 -69.75 -119.29 -36.34
N THR A 249 -69.21 -120.00 -35.34
CA THR A 249 -68.77 -121.41 -35.43
C THR A 249 -69.88 -122.44 -35.16
N VAL A 250 -70.96 -122.08 -34.45
CA VAL A 250 -72.09 -123.00 -34.17
C VAL A 250 -73.06 -123.11 -35.35
N ALA A 251 -73.14 -122.10 -36.23
CA ALA A 251 -73.97 -122.12 -37.42
C ALA A 251 -73.42 -122.99 -38.58
N GLY A 252 -72.12 -123.31 -38.57
CA GLY A 252 -71.43 -123.99 -39.68
C GLY A 252 -71.49 -125.52 -39.69
N LEU A 253 -71.87 -126.17 -38.58
CA LEU A 253 -71.81 -127.62 -38.41
C LEU A 253 -73.13 -128.37 -38.71
N LEU A 254 -74.15 -127.68 -39.22
CA LEU A 254 -75.51 -128.21 -39.37
C LEU A 254 -76.01 -128.38 -40.82
N GLN A 255 -75.13 -128.46 -41.82
CA GLN A 255 -75.58 -128.58 -43.22
C GLN A 255 -74.77 -129.45 -44.20
N GLN A 256 -73.96 -130.41 -43.72
CA GLN A 256 -73.37 -131.44 -44.59
C GLN A 256 -73.29 -132.81 -43.89
N LEU A 257 -74.30 -133.68 -44.08
CA LEU A 257 -74.17 -135.14 -44.36
C LEU A 257 -75.52 -135.89 -44.29
N VAL A 258 -76.18 -136.00 -45.44
CA VAL A 258 -77.29 -136.89 -45.83
C VAL A 258 -77.13 -137.08 -47.36
N PRO A 259 -77.33 -138.26 -48.02
CA PRO A 259 -77.75 -139.61 -47.58
C PRO A 259 -76.89 -140.79 -48.14
N LEU A 260 -77.36 -142.03 -47.89
CA LEU A 260 -77.32 -143.30 -48.70
C LEU A 260 -76.93 -144.50 -47.80
N ALA A 261 -77.77 -145.52 -47.50
CA ALA A 261 -78.65 -146.41 -48.28
C ALA A 261 -78.03 -147.82 -48.46
N THR A 262 -78.55 -148.85 -47.75
CA THR A 262 -79.42 -149.96 -48.25
C THR A 262 -78.63 -151.30 -48.40
N THR A 263 -79.17 -152.53 -48.37
CA THR A 263 -80.53 -153.12 -48.57
C THR A 263 -80.79 -154.40 -47.74
N SER A 264 -82.07 -154.84 -47.59
CA SER A 264 -82.61 -156.24 -47.73
C SER A 264 -82.12 -157.40 -46.83
N ASP A 265 -82.90 -158.40 -46.38
CA ASP A 265 -84.37 -158.66 -46.30
C ASP A 265 -84.60 -159.87 -45.33
N PRO A 266 -85.80 -160.49 -45.12
CA PRO A 266 -86.18 -161.04 -43.81
C PRO A 266 -86.60 -162.54 -43.86
N VAL A 267 -87.33 -162.98 -42.83
CA VAL A 267 -88.15 -164.21 -42.80
C VAL A 267 -87.36 -165.53 -42.91
N ALA A 268 -86.52 -165.76 -41.90
CA ALA A 268 -86.49 -167.07 -41.23
C ALA A 268 -86.93 -166.84 -39.77
N LEU A 269 -88.14 -167.29 -39.41
CA LEU A 269 -88.36 -168.58 -38.75
C LEU A 269 -88.06 -168.50 -37.24
N ALA A 270 -88.88 -167.87 -36.40
CA ALA A 270 -90.31 -168.12 -36.17
C ALA A 270 -90.71 -169.57 -35.83
N GLN A 271 -89.76 -170.53 -35.75
CA GLN A 271 -90.00 -171.91 -35.29
C GLN A 271 -88.84 -172.48 -34.46
N ALA A 272 -88.55 -171.81 -33.33
CA ALA A 272 -87.79 -172.32 -32.19
C ALA A 272 -88.14 -171.46 -30.96
N LEU A 273 -89.42 -171.18 -30.68
CA LEU A 273 -90.38 -172.13 -30.08
C LEU A 273 -89.85 -172.77 -28.78
N GLN A 274 -90.32 -172.20 -27.67
CA GLN A 274 -91.12 -172.96 -26.71
C GLN A 274 -90.43 -174.11 -25.95
N ALA A 275 -89.27 -173.80 -25.37
CA ALA A 275 -88.78 -174.42 -24.14
C ALA A 275 -88.01 -173.36 -23.32
N ASP A 276 -88.21 -173.19 -22.00
CA ASP A 276 -89.30 -173.67 -21.15
C ASP A 276 -89.58 -172.62 -20.06
N VAL A 277 -90.82 -172.55 -19.56
CA VAL A 277 -91.24 -171.67 -18.46
C VAL A 277 -90.96 -172.35 -17.11
N ARG A 278 -89.75 -172.92 -16.99
CA ARG A 278 -89.17 -173.46 -15.75
C ARG A 278 -87.64 -173.36 -15.81
N ALA A 279 -86.93 -172.88 -14.79
CA ALA A 279 -87.34 -172.12 -13.62
C ALA A 279 -86.10 -171.46 -13.00
N SER A 280 -86.31 -170.38 -12.23
CA SER A 280 -85.53 -169.99 -11.04
C SER A 280 -83.98 -169.84 -11.11
N SER A 281 -83.50 -168.64 -10.72
CA SER A 281 -82.63 -168.45 -9.52
C SER A 281 -81.48 -167.44 -9.66
N ALA A 282 -81.10 -167.01 -10.88
CA ALA A 282 -79.75 -166.46 -11.10
C ALA A 282 -79.60 -164.93 -11.32
N THR A 283 -80.67 -164.15 -11.41
CA THR A 283 -80.57 -162.68 -11.61
C THR A 283 -81.27 -161.84 -10.55
N THR A 284 -81.59 -162.45 -9.41
CA THR A 284 -81.81 -161.77 -8.11
C THR A 284 -80.60 -160.87 -7.74
N GLN A 285 -79.39 -161.33 -8.08
CA GLN A 285 -78.11 -160.65 -7.78
C GLN A 285 -77.95 -159.25 -8.38
N ARG A 286 -78.67 -158.91 -9.46
CA ARG A 286 -78.56 -157.58 -10.09
C ARG A 286 -79.45 -156.52 -9.44
N LEU A 287 -80.41 -156.94 -8.60
CA LEU A 287 -81.20 -156.04 -7.75
C LEU A 287 -80.57 -155.89 -6.35
N GLU A 288 -79.90 -156.92 -5.83
CA GLU A 288 -79.13 -156.86 -4.57
C GLU A 288 -78.06 -155.76 -4.58
N ALA A 289 -77.36 -155.57 -5.71
CA ALA A 289 -76.36 -154.51 -5.87
C ALA A 289 -76.94 -153.07 -5.83
N MET A 290 -78.24 -152.91 -6.06
CA MET A 290 -78.93 -151.61 -5.95
C MET A 290 -79.55 -151.40 -4.57
N VAL A 291 -79.96 -152.48 -3.89
CA VAL A 291 -80.43 -152.45 -2.49
C VAL A 291 -79.26 -152.13 -1.54
N ALA A 292 -78.08 -152.73 -1.72
CA ALA A 292 -76.90 -152.45 -0.90
C ALA A 292 -76.49 -150.96 -0.88
N ARG A 293 -76.79 -150.22 -1.96
CA ARG A 293 -76.53 -148.78 -2.06
C ARG A 293 -77.58 -147.92 -1.36
N LEU A 294 -78.81 -148.41 -1.23
CA LEU A 294 -79.89 -147.77 -0.46
C LEU A 294 -79.85 -148.12 1.03
N GLU A 295 -79.26 -149.26 1.41
CA GLU A 295 -79.01 -149.60 2.82
C GLU A 295 -77.86 -148.78 3.45
N ALA A 296 -76.88 -148.35 2.65
CA ALA A 296 -75.84 -147.42 3.10
C ALA A 296 -76.42 -146.04 3.48
N ASP A 297 -77.34 -145.50 2.65
CA ASP A 297 -78.01 -144.23 2.94
C ASP A 297 -79.02 -144.35 4.10
N LYS A 298 -79.60 -145.54 4.30
CA LYS A 298 -80.45 -145.85 5.46
C LYS A 298 -79.67 -145.85 6.77
N ALA A 299 -78.46 -146.42 6.80
CA ALA A 299 -77.60 -146.41 8.00
C ALA A 299 -77.19 -144.97 8.43
N ALA A 300 -77.01 -144.06 7.47
CA ALA A 300 -76.77 -142.64 7.75
C ALA A 300 -78.00 -141.93 8.34
N ALA A 301 -79.21 -142.29 7.89
CA ALA A 301 -80.46 -141.76 8.44
C ALA A 301 -80.78 -142.31 9.85
N GLU A 302 -80.49 -143.58 10.12
CA GLU A 302 -80.74 -144.22 11.42
C GLU A 302 -79.78 -143.71 12.52
N ALA A 303 -78.55 -143.31 12.18
CA ALA A 303 -77.63 -142.64 13.11
C ALA A 303 -78.12 -141.23 13.51
N ALA A 304 -78.75 -140.48 12.60
CA ALA A 304 -79.37 -139.19 12.92
C ALA A 304 -80.64 -139.34 13.79
N LEU A 305 -81.36 -140.46 13.65
CA LEU A 305 -82.60 -140.74 14.37
C LEU A 305 -82.35 -141.05 15.87
N GLU A 306 -81.24 -141.69 16.23
CA GLU A 306 -80.89 -141.91 17.66
C GLU A 306 -80.39 -140.63 18.36
N SER A 307 -79.74 -139.71 17.63
CA SER A 307 -79.44 -138.38 18.18
C SER A 307 -80.71 -137.57 18.49
N ALA A 308 -81.81 -137.81 17.76
CA ALA A 308 -83.10 -137.17 18.02
C ALA A 308 -83.87 -137.81 19.19
N LYS A 309 -83.71 -139.13 19.41
CA LYS A 309 -84.34 -139.83 20.55
C LYS A 309 -83.69 -139.50 21.89
N ALA A 310 -82.37 -139.27 21.92
CA ALA A 310 -81.68 -138.77 23.12
C ALA A 310 -82.20 -137.40 23.58
N ALA A 311 -82.60 -136.53 22.64
CA ALA A 311 -83.22 -135.24 22.94
C ALA A 311 -84.68 -135.39 23.44
N ALA A 312 -85.43 -136.38 22.93
CA ALA A 312 -86.81 -136.64 23.37
C ALA A 312 -86.88 -137.25 24.79
N ALA A 313 -85.93 -138.10 25.17
CA ALA A 313 -85.88 -138.69 26.51
C ALA A 313 -85.65 -137.65 27.64
N ALA A 314 -84.90 -136.57 27.34
CA ALA A 314 -84.68 -135.47 28.27
C ALA A 314 -85.97 -134.65 28.53
N ALA A 315 -86.85 -134.52 27.54
CA ALA A 315 -88.12 -133.80 27.67
C ALA A 315 -89.21 -134.62 28.38
N GLN A 316 -89.25 -135.94 28.17
CA GLN A 316 -90.26 -136.81 28.77
C GLN A 316 -90.16 -136.89 30.31
N THR A 317 -88.98 -136.62 30.87
CA THR A 317 -88.70 -136.80 32.31
C THR A 317 -89.08 -135.59 33.18
N GLN A 318 -89.28 -134.40 32.58
CA GLN A 318 -89.83 -133.23 33.32
C GLN A 318 -91.38 -133.13 33.26
N LEU A 319 -92.03 -133.80 32.31
CA LEU A 319 -93.49 -133.75 32.18
C LEU A 319 -94.23 -134.69 33.17
N SER A 320 -93.52 -135.62 33.82
CA SER A 320 -94.07 -136.46 34.88
C SER A 320 -94.19 -135.77 36.24
N GLU A 321 -93.51 -134.64 36.48
CA GLU A 321 -93.60 -133.89 37.74
C GLU A 321 -94.65 -132.78 37.72
N SER A 322 -94.94 -132.18 36.55
CA SER A 322 -96.01 -131.18 36.42
C SER A 322 -97.43 -131.79 36.37
N SER A 323 -97.60 -133.06 36.73
CA SER A 323 -98.91 -133.65 37.07
C SER A 323 -99.59 -132.92 38.25
N TRP A 324 -98.81 -132.23 39.09
CA TRP A 324 -99.31 -131.31 40.11
C TRP A 324 -99.83 -129.96 39.55
N ALA A 325 -99.53 -129.62 38.30
CA ALA A 325 -100.01 -128.39 37.65
C ALA A 325 -101.47 -128.48 37.14
N ALA A 326 -102.17 -129.58 37.42
CA ALA A 326 -103.61 -129.70 37.17
C ALA A 326 -104.46 -128.67 37.96
N SER A 327 -103.92 -128.12 39.06
CA SER A 327 -104.49 -126.97 39.79
C SER A 327 -104.30 -125.63 39.05
N GLY A 328 -103.31 -125.53 38.15
CA GLY A 328 -103.07 -124.35 37.31
C GLY A 328 -103.97 -124.27 36.07
N LEU A 329 -104.54 -125.41 35.64
CA LEU A 329 -105.43 -125.46 34.46
C LEU A 329 -106.76 -124.73 34.67
N GLU A 330 -107.19 -124.52 35.92
CA GLU A 330 -108.35 -123.70 36.26
C GLU A 330 -108.10 -122.20 36.01
N SER A 331 -106.84 -121.74 36.11
CA SER A 331 -106.43 -120.39 35.71
C SER A 331 -106.37 -120.22 34.19
N GLN A 332 -106.02 -121.28 33.44
CA GLN A 332 -105.93 -121.22 31.98
C GLN A 332 -107.30 -121.08 31.29
N LEU A 333 -108.39 -121.46 31.97
CA LEU A 333 -109.76 -121.25 31.51
C LEU A 333 -110.14 -119.76 31.47
N ALA A 334 -109.58 -118.94 32.37
CA ALA A 334 -109.71 -117.48 32.32
C ALA A 334 -108.84 -116.85 31.22
N THR A 335 -107.65 -117.42 30.94
CA THR A 335 -106.77 -116.93 29.87
C THR A 335 -107.36 -117.17 28.47
N LEU A 336 -108.03 -118.31 28.26
CA LEU A 336 -108.70 -118.63 26.99
C LEU A 336 -109.87 -117.68 26.68
N GLN A 337 -110.61 -117.18 27.69
CA GLN A 337 -111.59 -116.11 27.47
C GLN A 337 -110.96 -114.77 27.07
N GLY A 338 -109.71 -114.49 27.50
CA GLY A 338 -108.93 -113.36 27.01
C GLY A 338 -108.52 -113.54 25.55
N GLN A 339 -108.03 -114.72 25.18
CA GLN A 339 -107.51 -115.00 23.83
C GLN A 339 -108.59 -114.98 22.73
N VAL A 340 -109.83 -115.37 23.03
CA VAL A 340 -110.96 -115.21 22.10
C VAL A 340 -111.23 -113.72 21.79
N ARG A 341 -111.02 -112.84 22.77
CA ARG A 341 -111.19 -111.39 22.59
C ARG A 341 -110.09 -110.79 21.71
N THR A 342 -108.83 -111.15 21.95
CA THR A 342 -107.70 -110.72 21.11
C THR A 342 -107.82 -111.22 19.67
N ALA A 343 -108.20 -112.50 19.47
CA ALA A 343 -108.43 -113.05 18.13
C ALA A 343 -109.58 -112.35 17.37
N THR A 344 -110.57 -111.80 18.09
CA THR A 344 -111.66 -111.01 17.49
C THR A 344 -111.16 -109.61 17.07
N GLU A 345 -110.29 -108.99 17.86
CA GLU A 345 -109.67 -107.69 17.56
C GLU A 345 -108.65 -107.80 16.40
N GLU A 346 -107.89 -108.90 16.31
CA GLU A 346 -106.96 -109.21 15.20
C GLU A 346 -107.67 -109.52 13.88
N ALA A 347 -108.87 -110.12 13.92
CA ALA A 347 -109.70 -110.32 12.72
C ALA A 347 -110.20 -108.97 12.14
N VAL A 348 -110.60 -108.02 13.00
CA VAL A 348 -110.98 -106.66 12.58
C VAL A 348 -109.78 -105.88 12.02
N ALA A 349 -108.60 -106.00 12.65
CA ALA A 349 -107.37 -105.41 12.15
C ALA A 349 -106.98 -105.95 10.76
N SER A 350 -107.14 -107.26 10.54
CA SER A 350 -106.88 -107.91 9.25
C SER A 350 -107.84 -107.41 8.15
N GLN A 351 -109.11 -107.18 8.50
CA GLN A 351 -110.10 -106.61 7.58
C GLN A 351 -109.79 -105.13 7.22
N GLN A 352 -109.27 -104.35 8.18
CA GLN A 352 -108.78 -102.99 7.93
C GLN A 352 -107.54 -102.96 7.04
N GLN A 353 -106.60 -103.90 7.20
CA GLN A 353 -105.43 -104.00 6.34
C GLN A 353 -105.79 -104.36 4.89
N LEU A 354 -106.80 -105.22 4.69
CA LEU A 354 -107.30 -105.53 3.33
C LEU A 354 -107.92 -104.29 2.65
N ALA A 355 -108.66 -103.47 3.40
CA ALA A 355 -109.22 -102.21 2.89
C ALA A 355 -108.13 -101.19 2.54
N GLN A 356 -107.07 -101.09 3.36
CA GLN A 356 -105.91 -100.23 3.05
C GLN A 356 -105.09 -100.75 1.86
N ALA A 357 -105.00 -102.07 1.66
CA ALA A 357 -104.36 -102.66 0.49
C ALA A 357 -105.15 -102.36 -0.80
N SER A 358 -106.48 -102.45 -0.77
CA SER A 358 -107.33 -102.07 -1.92
C SER A 358 -107.17 -100.59 -2.27
N ALA A 359 -107.23 -99.70 -1.27
CA ALA A 359 -107.06 -98.26 -1.50
C ALA A 359 -105.66 -97.89 -2.05
N ARG A 360 -104.62 -98.65 -1.69
CA ARG A 360 -103.26 -98.49 -2.26
C ARG A 360 -103.16 -99.01 -3.70
N ALA A 361 -103.88 -100.07 -4.05
CA ALA A 361 -103.94 -100.55 -5.43
C ALA A 361 -104.63 -99.52 -6.35
N ASP A 362 -105.75 -98.95 -5.90
CA ASP A 362 -106.46 -97.90 -6.65
C ASP A 362 -105.62 -96.61 -6.80
N ALA A 363 -104.85 -96.24 -5.77
CA ALA A 363 -103.92 -95.10 -5.83
C ALA A 363 -102.77 -95.32 -6.83
N LEU A 364 -102.13 -96.49 -6.80
CA LEU A 364 -101.05 -96.85 -7.74
C LEU A 364 -101.57 -96.96 -9.19
N GLN A 365 -102.82 -97.38 -9.38
CA GLN A 365 -103.50 -97.35 -10.69
C GLN A 365 -103.74 -95.91 -11.18
N GLY A 366 -103.93 -94.95 -10.27
CA GLY A 366 -103.96 -93.51 -10.57
C GLY A 366 -102.61 -93.00 -11.06
N GLU A 367 -101.55 -93.20 -10.28
CA GLU A 367 -100.17 -92.78 -10.60
C GLU A 367 -99.69 -93.37 -11.94
N CYS A 368 -100.03 -94.62 -12.24
CA CYS A 368 -99.69 -95.25 -13.53
C CYS A 368 -100.40 -94.62 -14.74
N ASN A 369 -101.57 -93.99 -14.56
CA ASN A 369 -102.26 -93.27 -15.63
C ASN A 369 -101.74 -91.84 -15.79
N GLU A 370 -101.31 -91.21 -14.69
CA GLU A 370 -100.72 -89.87 -14.67
C GLU A 370 -99.33 -89.86 -15.32
N LEU A 371 -98.44 -90.79 -14.92
CA LEU A 371 -97.14 -91.01 -15.57
C LEU A 371 -97.25 -91.35 -17.07
N ARG A 372 -98.37 -91.98 -17.49
CA ARG A 372 -98.64 -92.30 -18.90
C ARG A 372 -99.08 -91.07 -19.71
N LEU A 373 -99.67 -90.08 -19.06
CA LEU A 373 -99.95 -88.75 -19.63
C LEU A 373 -98.69 -87.90 -19.71
N GLU A 374 -97.85 -87.89 -18.67
CA GLU A 374 -96.56 -87.18 -18.67
C GLU A 374 -95.60 -87.72 -19.74
N LEU A 375 -95.47 -89.04 -19.88
CA LEU A 375 -94.67 -89.68 -20.94
C LEU A 375 -95.20 -89.34 -22.36
N SER A 376 -96.50 -89.04 -22.48
CA SER A 376 -97.10 -88.55 -23.73
C SER A 376 -96.82 -87.06 -23.98
N HIS A 377 -96.55 -86.29 -22.93
CA HIS A 377 -96.25 -84.86 -22.98
C HIS A 377 -94.75 -84.59 -23.22
N GLU A 378 -93.86 -85.44 -22.69
CA GLU A 378 -92.42 -85.38 -23.03
C GLU A 378 -92.16 -85.83 -24.48
N LYS A 379 -92.88 -86.83 -24.98
CA LYS A 379 -92.77 -87.26 -26.39
C LYS A 379 -93.23 -86.22 -27.41
N SER A 380 -94.09 -85.27 -27.03
CA SER A 380 -94.45 -84.13 -27.89
C SER A 380 -93.45 -82.98 -27.76
N ALA A 381 -92.90 -82.73 -26.56
CA ALA A 381 -91.86 -81.73 -26.33
C ALA A 381 -90.53 -82.06 -27.04
N HIS A 382 -90.14 -83.33 -27.12
CA HIS A 382 -88.86 -83.71 -27.76
C HIS A 382 -88.82 -83.50 -29.28
N LYS A 383 -89.95 -83.20 -29.93
CA LYS A 383 -90.02 -82.98 -31.39
C LYS A 383 -89.78 -81.53 -31.82
N SER A 384 -89.71 -80.58 -30.88
CA SER A 384 -89.37 -79.17 -31.14
C SER A 384 -87.91 -78.81 -30.83
N GLN A 385 -87.16 -79.63 -30.08
CA GLN A 385 -85.74 -79.40 -29.74
C GLN A 385 -84.72 -79.81 -30.82
N SER A 386 -85.13 -79.90 -32.09
CA SER A 386 -84.20 -80.11 -33.21
C SER A 386 -83.57 -78.80 -33.75
N GLY A 387 -83.97 -77.63 -33.22
CA GLY A 387 -83.40 -76.33 -33.60
C GLY A 387 -82.17 -75.90 -32.80
N ASP A 388 -82.02 -76.38 -31.56
CA ASP A 388 -81.08 -75.79 -30.59
C ASP A 388 -79.60 -76.15 -30.84
N LEU A 389 -79.31 -77.22 -31.57
CA LEU A 389 -77.93 -77.58 -31.95
C LEU A 389 -77.27 -76.50 -32.83
N SER A 390 -78.03 -75.85 -33.72
CA SER A 390 -77.50 -74.75 -34.52
C SER A 390 -77.28 -73.47 -33.70
N ALA A 391 -78.11 -73.26 -32.66
CA ALA A 391 -77.96 -72.11 -31.75
C ALA A 391 -76.76 -72.28 -30.80
N LEU A 392 -76.51 -73.50 -30.29
CA LEU A 392 -75.30 -73.80 -29.50
C LEU A 392 -74.02 -73.70 -30.34
N GLN A 393 -74.05 -74.17 -31.59
CA GLN A 393 -72.91 -74.04 -32.50
C GLN A 393 -72.59 -72.56 -32.76
N ALA A 394 -73.61 -71.74 -33.04
CA ALA A 394 -73.45 -70.30 -33.25
C ALA A 394 -72.94 -69.56 -32.00
N SER A 395 -73.36 -69.95 -30.78
CA SER A 395 -72.85 -69.33 -29.55
C SER A 395 -71.41 -69.73 -29.23
N PHE A 396 -71.02 -70.98 -29.54
CA PHE A 396 -69.64 -71.44 -29.44
C PHE A 396 -68.71 -70.71 -30.43
N ASP A 397 -69.12 -70.57 -31.69
CA ASP A 397 -68.36 -69.84 -32.70
C ASP A 397 -68.27 -68.33 -32.36
N ALA A 398 -69.31 -67.73 -31.79
CA ALA A 398 -69.29 -66.36 -31.27
C ALA A 398 -68.36 -66.20 -30.05
N ALA A 399 -68.36 -67.15 -29.11
CA ALA A 399 -67.46 -67.15 -27.95
C ALA A 399 -65.99 -67.33 -28.38
N LYS A 400 -65.73 -68.19 -29.37
CA LYS A 400 -64.40 -68.38 -29.96
C LYS A 400 -63.91 -67.14 -30.70
N ALA A 401 -64.79 -66.45 -31.43
CA ALA A 401 -64.48 -65.17 -32.06
C ALA A 401 -64.18 -64.08 -31.00
N ALA A 402 -64.98 -63.99 -29.94
CA ALA A 402 -64.75 -63.07 -28.82
C ALA A 402 -63.42 -63.33 -28.10
N TRP A 403 -63.07 -64.61 -27.88
CA TRP A 403 -61.80 -64.98 -27.27
C TRP A 403 -60.60 -64.59 -28.14
N ALA A 404 -60.70 -64.82 -29.46
CA ALA A 404 -59.67 -64.40 -30.42
C ALA A 404 -59.49 -62.87 -30.47
N THR A 405 -60.57 -62.07 -30.35
CA THR A 405 -60.42 -60.60 -30.20
C THR A 405 -59.80 -60.20 -28.87
N THR A 406 -60.14 -60.85 -27.75
CA THR A 406 -59.48 -60.55 -26.47
C THR A 406 -58.00 -60.94 -26.48
N GLU A 407 -57.64 -62.07 -27.08
CA GLU A 407 -56.25 -62.50 -27.25
C GLU A 407 -55.45 -61.53 -28.13
N ALA A 408 -56.04 -61.07 -29.25
CA ALA A 408 -55.43 -60.04 -30.09
C ALA A 408 -55.27 -58.68 -29.38
N THR A 409 -56.22 -58.32 -28.51
CA THR A 409 -56.16 -57.08 -27.72
C THR A 409 -55.06 -57.17 -26.66
N LEU A 410 -54.99 -58.28 -25.91
CA LEU A 410 -53.94 -58.52 -24.92
C LEU A 410 -52.54 -58.65 -25.55
N ALA A 411 -52.44 -59.25 -26.74
CA ALA A 411 -51.18 -59.29 -27.50
C ALA A 411 -50.72 -57.89 -27.92
N LYS A 412 -51.66 -57.02 -28.30
CA LYS A 412 -51.37 -55.62 -28.61
C LYS A 412 -50.97 -54.83 -27.36
N GLU A 413 -51.72 -54.94 -26.27
CA GLU A 413 -51.40 -54.25 -24.99
C GLU A 413 -50.03 -54.69 -24.46
N LYS A 414 -49.69 -55.98 -24.59
CA LYS A 414 -48.36 -56.50 -24.26
C LYS A 414 -47.27 -55.89 -25.14
N ALA A 415 -47.49 -55.76 -26.45
CA ALA A 415 -46.54 -55.11 -27.36
C ALA A 415 -46.39 -53.60 -27.06
N ASP A 416 -47.48 -52.91 -26.76
CA ASP A 416 -47.49 -51.49 -26.38
C ASP A 416 -46.77 -51.28 -25.03
N LEU A 417 -46.95 -52.17 -24.05
CA LEU A 417 -46.23 -52.15 -22.77
C LEU A 417 -44.72 -52.41 -22.92
N ILE A 418 -44.32 -53.38 -23.77
CA ILE A 418 -42.90 -53.63 -24.07
C ILE A 418 -42.28 -52.39 -24.74
N SER A 419 -42.97 -51.80 -25.72
CA SER A 419 -42.55 -50.57 -26.40
C SER A 419 -42.40 -49.38 -25.43
N GLN A 420 -43.32 -49.23 -24.47
CA GLN A 420 -43.19 -48.23 -23.41
C GLN A 420 -42.03 -48.51 -22.47
N HIS A 421 -41.84 -49.77 -22.05
CA HIS A 421 -40.73 -50.16 -21.19
C HIS A 421 -39.37 -49.87 -21.86
N ASP A 422 -39.17 -50.31 -23.10
CA ASP A 422 -37.94 -50.07 -23.86
C ASP A 422 -37.67 -48.57 -24.06
N LYS A 423 -38.73 -47.78 -24.28
CA LYS A 423 -38.63 -46.31 -24.33
C LYS A 423 -38.20 -45.73 -22.98
N TYR A 424 -38.79 -46.18 -21.87
CA TYR A 424 -38.40 -45.73 -20.53
C TYR A 424 -36.96 -46.11 -20.18
N THR A 425 -36.52 -47.34 -20.48
CA THR A 425 -35.13 -47.77 -20.28
C THR A 425 -34.17 -46.89 -21.08
N LYS A 426 -34.47 -46.63 -22.35
CA LYS A 426 -33.65 -45.76 -23.21
C LYS A 426 -33.61 -44.31 -22.69
N GLU A 427 -34.74 -43.75 -22.25
CA GLU A 427 -34.77 -42.42 -21.64
C GLU A 427 -34.00 -42.37 -20.31
N GLU A 428 -34.01 -43.44 -19.52
CA GLU A 428 -33.25 -43.54 -18.28
C GLU A 428 -31.75 -43.62 -18.55
N ASP A 429 -31.32 -44.41 -19.53
CA ASP A 429 -29.91 -44.51 -19.95
C ASP A 429 -29.41 -43.20 -20.58
N GLU A 430 -30.23 -42.50 -21.37
CA GLU A 430 -29.90 -41.15 -21.84
C GLU A 430 -29.78 -40.14 -20.69
N LYS A 431 -30.64 -40.23 -19.65
CA LYS A 431 -30.53 -39.41 -18.43
C LYS A 431 -29.26 -39.74 -17.64
N LYS A 432 -28.91 -41.02 -17.46
CA LYS A 432 -27.66 -41.48 -16.84
C LYS A 432 -26.43 -40.98 -17.61
N ALA A 433 -26.45 -41.05 -18.94
CA ALA A 433 -25.38 -40.55 -19.79
C ALA A 433 -25.19 -39.03 -19.66
N LYS A 434 -26.30 -38.25 -19.70
CA LYS A 434 -26.28 -36.80 -19.48
C LYS A 434 -25.81 -36.43 -18.08
N ALA A 435 -26.27 -37.13 -17.04
CA ALA A 435 -25.81 -36.92 -15.66
C ALA A 435 -24.30 -37.20 -15.52
N LYS A 436 -23.80 -38.29 -16.11
CA LYS A 436 -22.36 -38.62 -16.13
C LYS A 436 -21.53 -37.56 -16.85
N GLN A 437 -22.00 -37.05 -17.99
CA GLN A 437 -21.36 -35.92 -18.68
C GLN A 437 -21.36 -34.65 -17.83
N TYR A 438 -22.46 -34.34 -17.14
CA TYR A 438 -22.57 -33.16 -16.28
C TYR A 438 -21.62 -33.23 -15.07
N VAL A 439 -21.53 -34.40 -14.41
CA VAL A 439 -20.56 -34.65 -13.33
C VAL A 439 -19.11 -34.56 -13.84
N GLN A 440 -18.84 -35.07 -15.05
CA GLN A 440 -17.50 -34.97 -15.66
C GLN A 440 -17.14 -33.50 -16.00
N ALA A 441 -18.09 -32.72 -16.51
CA ALA A 441 -17.93 -31.30 -16.76
C ALA A 441 -17.64 -30.53 -15.46
N LEU A 442 -18.47 -30.71 -14.42
CA LEU A 442 -18.28 -30.11 -13.10
C LEU A 442 -16.93 -30.49 -12.46
N ASN A 443 -16.48 -31.74 -12.58
CA ASN A 443 -15.15 -32.14 -12.10
C ASN A 443 -14.02 -31.46 -12.89
N SER A 444 -14.18 -31.28 -14.21
CA SER A 444 -13.19 -30.56 -15.02
C SER A 444 -13.13 -29.06 -14.69
N GLU A 445 -14.27 -28.45 -14.38
CA GLU A 445 -14.38 -27.06 -13.96
C GLU A 445 -13.84 -26.84 -12.55
N LYS A 446 -14.16 -27.74 -11.61
CA LYS A 446 -13.55 -27.80 -10.29
C LYS A 446 -12.02 -27.90 -10.37
N GLN A 447 -11.49 -28.76 -11.24
CA GLN A 447 -10.04 -28.88 -11.40
C GLN A 447 -9.44 -27.57 -11.93
N ARG A 448 -10.02 -26.95 -12.97
CA ARG A 448 -9.58 -25.63 -13.46
C ARG A 448 -9.62 -24.55 -12.38
N ALA A 449 -10.64 -24.56 -11.51
CA ALA A 449 -10.76 -23.59 -10.42
C ALA A 449 -9.67 -23.80 -9.34
N VAL A 450 -9.33 -25.06 -9.03
CA VAL A 450 -8.20 -25.41 -8.16
C VAL A 450 -6.87 -24.97 -8.79
N ASP A 451 -6.64 -25.28 -10.07
CA ASP A 451 -5.42 -24.90 -10.79
C ASP A 451 -5.27 -23.37 -10.87
N ALA A 452 -6.36 -22.64 -11.12
CA ALA A 452 -6.38 -21.17 -11.12
C ALA A 452 -6.12 -20.57 -9.73
N THR A 453 -6.62 -21.20 -8.67
CA THR A 453 -6.36 -20.76 -7.29
C THR A 453 -4.90 -21.03 -6.89
N ALA A 454 -4.32 -22.15 -7.32
CA ALA A 454 -2.91 -22.44 -7.14
C ALA A 454 -2.03 -21.42 -7.89
N GLN A 455 -2.36 -21.08 -9.13
CA GLN A 455 -1.66 -20.04 -9.89
C GLN A 455 -1.74 -18.66 -9.22
N LEU A 456 -2.94 -18.22 -8.82
CA LEU A 456 -3.12 -16.94 -8.11
C LEU A 456 -2.36 -16.90 -6.78
N THR A 457 -2.21 -18.05 -6.10
CA THR A 457 -1.42 -18.16 -4.87
C THR A 457 0.07 -17.98 -5.16
N ALA A 458 0.59 -18.64 -6.21
CA ALA A 458 1.98 -18.48 -6.65
C ALA A 458 2.28 -17.04 -7.10
N ASP A 459 1.37 -16.41 -7.84
CA ASP A 459 1.47 -15.01 -8.27
C ASP A 459 1.47 -14.04 -7.06
N LEU A 460 0.66 -14.32 -6.03
CA LEU A 460 0.66 -13.56 -4.77
C LEU A 460 1.97 -13.70 -3.99
N GLU A 461 2.56 -14.90 -3.93
CA GLU A 461 3.86 -15.10 -3.29
C GLU A 461 4.99 -14.43 -4.07
N ALA A 462 4.97 -14.50 -5.40
CA ALA A 462 5.91 -13.77 -6.26
C ALA A 462 5.78 -12.25 -6.08
N ALA A 463 4.56 -11.71 -6.01
CA ALA A 463 4.30 -10.30 -5.77
C ALA A 463 4.77 -9.85 -4.37
N ARG A 464 4.54 -10.67 -3.33
CA ARG A 464 5.05 -10.41 -1.96
C ARG A 464 6.58 -10.38 -1.93
N LYS A 465 7.24 -11.34 -2.60
CA LYS A 465 8.71 -11.37 -2.70
C LYS A 465 9.25 -10.14 -3.45
N ALA A 466 8.62 -9.75 -4.56
CA ALA A 466 9.01 -8.56 -5.32
C ALA A 466 8.80 -7.25 -4.53
N LEU A 467 7.78 -7.18 -3.67
CA LEU A 467 7.60 -6.08 -2.71
C LEU A 467 8.74 -6.07 -1.69
N GLN A 468 9.02 -7.20 -1.04
CA GLN A 468 10.10 -7.31 -0.04
C GLN A 468 11.48 -6.97 -0.62
N GLU A 469 11.77 -7.37 -1.86
CA GLU A 469 12.99 -6.99 -2.57
C GLU A 469 13.05 -5.48 -2.87
N LYS A 470 11.92 -4.85 -3.21
CA LYS A 470 11.84 -3.39 -3.40
C LYS A 470 11.99 -2.63 -2.08
N ASP A 471 11.38 -3.09 -1.00
CA ASP A 471 11.51 -2.47 0.32
C ASP A 471 12.97 -2.51 0.79
N GLY A 472 13.65 -3.66 0.62
CA GLY A 472 15.10 -3.77 0.88
C GLY A 472 15.98 -2.86 -0.02
N LEU A 473 15.54 -2.56 -1.25
CA LEU A 473 16.21 -1.58 -2.12
C LEU A 473 15.92 -0.12 -1.70
N PHE A 474 14.71 0.18 -1.22
CA PHE A 474 14.37 1.48 -0.68
C PHE A 474 15.14 1.76 0.62
N GLU A 475 15.25 0.78 1.50
CA GLU A 475 16.00 0.90 2.76
C GLU A 475 17.50 1.07 2.50
N LYS A 476 18.08 0.33 1.53
CA LYS A 476 19.45 0.59 1.04
C LYS A 476 19.62 1.99 0.48
N ARG A 477 18.68 2.49 -0.34
CA ARG A 477 18.71 3.87 -0.86
C ARG A 477 18.61 4.91 0.25
N MET A 478 17.76 4.68 1.27
CA MET A 478 17.65 5.57 2.42
C MET A 478 18.94 5.59 3.25
N ALA A 479 19.58 4.44 3.46
CA ALA A 479 20.88 4.36 4.10
C ALA A 479 21.97 5.09 3.28
N GLU A 480 21.99 4.92 1.95
CA GLU A 480 22.92 5.60 1.04
C GLU A 480 22.71 7.13 1.03
N ILE A 481 21.45 7.58 1.00
CA ILE A 481 21.09 9.01 1.09
C ILE A 481 21.54 9.58 2.44
N LYS A 482 21.30 8.85 3.54
CA LYS A 482 21.74 9.26 4.89
C LYS A 482 23.27 9.35 4.98
N ALA A 483 23.99 8.36 4.44
CA ALA A 483 25.46 8.38 4.36
C ALA A 483 25.97 9.58 3.56
N LYS A 484 25.51 9.77 2.32
CA LYS A 484 25.88 10.93 1.47
C LYS A 484 25.52 12.28 2.10
N THR A 485 24.46 12.33 2.91
CA THR A 485 24.08 13.54 3.64
C THR A 485 25.04 13.81 4.79
N MET A 486 25.45 12.78 5.55
CA MET A 486 26.47 12.90 6.60
C MET A 486 27.85 13.24 6.02
N ASP A 487 28.24 12.65 4.90
CA ASP A 487 29.50 12.98 4.20
C ASP A 487 29.53 14.45 3.77
N LYS A 488 28.41 14.97 3.24
CA LYS A 488 28.25 16.40 2.93
C LYS A 488 28.30 17.29 4.16
N PHE A 489 27.70 16.89 5.28
CA PHE A 489 27.82 17.64 6.53
C PHE A 489 29.28 17.69 7.01
N ALA A 490 30.01 16.57 6.98
CA ALA A 490 31.42 16.52 7.31
C ALA A 490 32.30 17.33 6.32
N GLU A 491 31.94 17.38 5.04
CA GLU A 491 32.60 18.24 4.06
C GLU A 491 32.34 19.73 4.32
N HIS A 492 31.09 20.12 4.58
CA HIS A 492 30.74 21.49 4.97
C HIS A 492 31.46 21.92 6.25
N GLU A 493 31.56 21.03 7.26
CA GLU A 493 32.30 21.28 8.49
C GLU A 493 33.80 21.50 8.22
N ARG A 494 34.43 20.69 7.36
CA ARG A 494 35.83 20.91 6.90
C ARG A 494 36.02 22.20 6.10
N VAL A 495 34.99 22.67 5.38
CA VAL A 495 35.04 23.95 4.66
C VAL A 495 34.90 25.13 5.63
N ILE A 496 33.97 25.05 6.59
CA ILE A 496 33.81 26.03 7.66
C ILE A 496 35.09 26.13 8.50
N GLN A 497 35.72 25.00 8.82
CA GLN A 497 36.96 24.99 9.60
C GLN A 497 38.13 25.61 8.83
N ARG A 498 38.29 25.31 7.54
CA ARG A 498 39.29 26.00 6.68
C ARG A 498 39.02 27.50 6.57
N ALA A 499 37.76 27.91 6.41
CA ALA A 499 37.38 29.32 6.35
C ALA A 499 37.67 30.05 7.67
N LYS A 500 37.51 29.39 8.83
CA LYS A 500 37.95 29.94 10.13
C LYS A 500 39.47 30.10 10.18
N GLU A 501 40.23 29.07 9.85
CA GLU A 501 41.70 29.11 9.83
C GLU A 501 42.25 30.19 8.86
N GLU A 502 41.60 30.41 7.73
CA GLU A 502 41.94 31.49 6.79
C GLU A 502 41.58 32.87 7.37
N ASN A 503 40.45 33.01 8.05
CA ASN A 503 40.04 34.26 8.71
C ASN A 503 40.97 34.61 9.88
N ASP A 504 41.39 33.61 10.67
CA ASP A 504 42.38 33.79 11.74
C ASP A 504 43.73 34.27 11.19
N LYS A 505 44.23 33.64 10.11
CA LYS A 505 45.46 34.07 9.39
C LYS A 505 45.34 35.48 8.82
N LEU A 506 44.19 35.85 8.24
CA LEU A 506 43.93 37.20 7.76
C LEU A 506 43.91 38.20 8.91
N THR A 507 43.30 37.84 10.05
CA THR A 507 43.24 38.66 11.26
C THR A 507 44.65 38.89 11.86
N GLU A 508 45.51 37.86 11.89
CA GLU A 508 46.92 38.02 12.26
C GLU A 508 47.68 38.91 11.28
N THR A 509 47.43 38.77 9.97
CA THR A 509 48.06 39.59 8.93
C THR A 509 47.65 41.06 9.07
N VAL A 510 46.37 41.34 9.33
CA VAL A 510 45.86 42.69 9.62
C VAL A 510 46.54 43.27 10.86
N LYS A 511 46.58 42.54 11.98
CA LYS A 511 47.28 42.99 13.20
C LYS A 511 48.76 43.32 12.95
N LYS A 512 49.45 42.52 12.13
CA LYS A 512 50.84 42.77 11.73
C LYS A 512 50.97 44.05 10.90
N LEU A 513 50.10 44.25 9.90
CA LEU A 513 50.09 45.46 9.07
C LEU A 513 49.70 46.72 9.86
N GLU A 514 48.80 46.61 10.83
CA GLU A 514 48.48 47.70 11.76
C GLU A 514 49.68 48.07 12.64
N ALA A 515 50.41 47.08 13.16
CA ALA A 515 51.62 47.31 13.95
C ALA A 515 52.74 47.95 13.10
N GLU A 516 52.92 47.48 11.86
CA GLU A 516 53.88 48.06 10.91
C GLU A 516 53.49 49.49 10.50
N THR A 517 52.20 49.75 10.27
CA THR A 517 51.68 51.10 9.99
C THR A 517 51.92 52.05 11.16
N LYS A 518 51.68 51.61 12.41
CA LYS A 518 52.00 52.38 13.62
C LYS A 518 53.50 52.65 13.75
N ALA A 519 54.35 51.66 13.46
CA ALA A 519 55.80 51.82 13.48
C ALA A 519 56.30 52.81 12.39
N LEU A 520 55.71 52.77 11.19
CA LEU A 520 56.01 53.71 10.11
C LEU A 520 55.50 55.13 10.43
N GLN A 521 54.34 55.27 11.07
CA GLN A 521 53.85 56.57 11.55
C GLN A 521 54.76 57.15 12.64
N ALA A 522 55.25 56.31 13.58
CA ALA A 522 56.20 56.73 14.60
C ALA A 522 57.52 57.20 13.97
N LYS A 523 58.12 56.42 13.07
CA LYS A 523 59.34 56.81 12.32
C LYS A 523 59.15 58.05 11.47
N LYS A 524 57.98 58.21 10.84
CA LYS A 524 57.65 59.43 10.09
C LYS A 524 57.64 60.65 11.01
N LYS A 525 56.99 60.54 12.18
CA LYS A 525 56.96 61.62 13.16
C LYS A 525 58.37 61.96 13.68
N GLU A 526 59.17 60.94 14.00
CA GLU A 526 60.57 61.09 14.42
C GLU A 526 61.40 61.87 13.36
N ALA A 527 61.28 61.52 12.08
CA ALA A 527 61.92 62.23 10.99
C ALA A 527 61.35 63.66 10.77
N GLU A 528 60.05 63.88 10.98
CA GLU A 528 59.43 65.22 10.97
C GLU A 528 59.97 66.09 12.12
N ASP A 529 60.13 65.52 13.32
CA ASP A 529 60.70 66.20 14.49
C ASP A 529 62.19 66.52 14.28
N GLU A 530 63.01 65.59 13.74
CA GLU A 530 64.42 65.82 13.38
C GLU A 530 64.57 66.92 12.31
N THR A 531 63.74 66.90 11.26
CA THR A 531 63.78 67.94 10.21
C THR A 531 63.34 69.29 10.74
N MET A 532 62.35 69.34 11.65
CA MET A 532 61.95 70.55 12.35
C MET A 532 63.05 71.09 13.28
N GLU A 533 63.80 70.23 13.97
CA GLU A 533 64.95 70.65 14.78
C GLU A 533 66.08 71.19 13.88
N SER A 534 66.38 70.51 12.77
CA SER A 534 67.35 70.96 11.76
C SER A 534 66.97 72.34 11.17
N LEU A 535 65.68 72.57 10.87
CA LEU A 535 65.16 73.85 10.43
C LEU A 535 65.24 74.93 11.52
N LYS A 536 64.91 74.61 12.78
CA LYS A 536 65.10 75.53 13.93
C LYS A 536 66.57 75.93 14.07
N LYS A 537 67.50 74.96 13.98
CA LYS A 537 68.96 75.20 14.03
C LYS A 537 69.45 76.07 12.88
N LYS A 538 69.01 75.82 11.64
CA LYS A 538 69.29 76.67 10.48
C LYS A 538 68.74 78.10 10.65
N ARG A 539 67.51 78.24 11.17
CA ARG A 539 66.90 79.54 11.45
C ARG A 539 67.67 80.33 12.52
N LEU A 540 68.15 79.65 13.57
CA LEU A 540 68.99 80.27 14.61
C LEU A 540 70.37 80.68 14.06
N ALA A 541 71.01 79.84 13.24
CA ALA A 541 72.27 80.17 12.58
C ALA A 541 72.12 81.39 11.65
N ALA A 542 71.09 81.41 10.80
CA ALA A 542 70.78 82.56 9.95
C ALA A 542 70.50 83.83 10.77
N LYS A 543 69.77 83.73 11.89
CA LYS A 543 69.55 84.86 12.81
C LYS A 543 70.87 85.38 13.39
N ALA A 544 71.76 84.50 13.84
CA ALA A 544 73.07 84.88 14.34
C ALA A 544 73.96 85.54 13.26
N GLU A 545 73.92 85.03 12.02
CA GLU A 545 74.62 85.61 10.88
C GLU A 545 74.08 87.01 10.52
N THR A 546 72.75 87.20 10.47
CA THR A 546 72.16 88.53 10.24
C THR A 546 72.53 89.52 11.34
N GLN A 547 72.59 89.10 12.61
CA GLN A 547 73.04 89.97 13.70
C GLN A 547 74.52 90.33 13.58
N LYS A 548 75.38 89.37 13.18
CA LYS A 548 76.79 89.64 12.91
C LYS A 548 76.96 90.67 11.79
N LEU A 549 76.26 90.48 10.66
CA LEU A 549 76.30 91.41 9.54
C LEU A 549 75.79 92.82 9.92
N ALA A 550 74.75 92.91 10.76
CA ALA A 550 74.29 94.19 11.29
C ALA A 550 75.37 94.89 12.14
N ASN A 551 76.03 94.16 13.04
CA ASN A 551 77.13 94.70 13.85
C ASN A 551 78.35 95.11 13.00
N ASP A 552 78.70 94.32 11.98
CA ASP A 552 79.79 94.62 11.06
C ASP A 552 79.48 95.89 10.22
N LEU A 553 78.23 96.05 9.78
CA LEU A 553 77.74 97.23 9.05
C LEU A 553 77.75 98.48 9.94
N GLU A 554 77.32 98.38 11.19
CA GLU A 554 77.44 99.46 12.18
C GLU A 554 78.92 99.84 12.41
N GLY A 555 79.81 98.84 12.50
CA GLY A 555 81.25 99.04 12.60
C GLY A 555 81.86 99.74 11.37
N ILE A 556 81.37 99.44 10.17
CA ILE A 556 81.73 100.16 8.92
C ILE A 556 81.22 101.60 9.00
N GLN A 557 79.97 101.82 9.43
CA GLN A 557 79.38 103.16 9.57
C GLN A 557 80.19 104.03 10.53
N ARG A 558 80.54 103.54 11.73
CA ARG A 558 81.37 104.29 12.68
C ARG A 558 82.74 104.67 12.10
N ARG A 559 83.38 103.76 11.34
CA ARG A 559 84.65 104.08 10.63
C ARG A 559 84.48 105.12 9.54
N ALA A 560 83.40 105.04 8.75
CA ALA A 560 83.10 106.02 7.70
C ALA A 560 82.85 107.42 8.28
N ALA A 561 82.11 107.52 9.38
CA ALA A 561 81.91 108.78 10.10
C ALA A 561 83.24 109.36 10.64
N MET A 562 84.10 108.52 11.24
CA MET A 562 85.43 108.94 11.70
C MET A 562 86.31 109.44 10.55
N PHE A 563 86.31 108.75 9.40
CA PHE A 563 87.02 109.24 8.21
C PHE A 563 86.46 110.57 7.71
N ALA A 564 85.13 110.76 7.79
CA ALA A 564 84.51 112.02 7.39
C ALA A 564 84.98 113.17 8.31
N ASP A 565 84.92 113.01 9.62
CA ASP A 565 85.37 114.02 10.59
C ASP A 565 86.86 114.37 10.43
N VAL A 566 87.73 113.36 10.26
CA VAL A 566 89.18 113.58 10.04
C VAL A 566 89.43 114.33 8.74
N THR A 567 88.73 113.97 7.66
CA THR A 567 88.92 114.59 6.34
C THR A 567 88.40 116.02 6.32
N GLY A 568 87.19 116.27 6.84
CA GLY A 568 86.64 117.62 6.99
C GLY A 568 87.52 118.52 7.86
N THR A 569 88.03 118.01 8.99
CA THR A 569 88.98 118.74 9.85
C THR A 569 90.25 119.13 9.07
N LYS A 570 90.79 118.21 8.26
CA LYS A 570 91.98 118.47 7.44
C LYS A 570 91.70 119.47 6.31
N CYS A 571 90.53 119.41 5.69
CA CYS A 571 90.12 120.38 4.67
C CYS A 571 89.94 121.78 5.26
N VAL A 572 89.35 121.91 6.45
CA VAL A 572 89.27 123.19 7.18
C VAL A 572 90.66 123.72 7.54
N GLN A 573 91.61 122.84 7.93
CA GLN A 573 93.01 123.25 8.16
C GLN A 573 93.70 123.71 6.88
N GLN A 574 93.55 122.99 5.76
CA GLN A 574 94.13 123.37 4.46
C GLN A 574 93.53 124.67 3.94
N THR A 575 92.21 124.86 4.06
CA THR A 575 91.51 126.12 3.72
C THR A 575 92.16 127.30 4.43
N LYS A 576 92.39 127.20 5.75
CA LYS A 576 93.05 128.25 6.55
C LYS A 576 94.51 128.49 6.14
N GLN A 577 95.25 127.45 5.73
CA GLN A 577 96.62 127.61 5.23
C GLN A 577 96.64 128.32 3.87
N ILE A 578 95.68 128.03 2.99
CA ILE A 578 95.52 128.70 1.70
C ILE A 578 95.14 130.17 1.90
N ASP A 579 94.22 130.47 2.82
CA ASP A 579 93.85 131.84 3.19
C ASP A 579 95.07 132.65 3.66
N LEU A 580 95.90 132.07 4.55
CA LEU A 580 97.12 132.71 5.04
C LEU A 580 98.14 132.92 3.91
N LEU A 581 98.28 131.97 2.98
CA LEU A 581 99.13 132.13 1.81
C LEU A 581 98.61 133.24 0.88
N GLN A 582 97.30 133.32 0.66
CA GLN A 582 96.67 134.36 -0.16
C GLN A 582 96.89 135.74 0.45
N GLU A 583 96.74 135.88 1.78
CA GLU A 583 97.10 137.10 2.51
C GLU A 583 98.56 137.51 2.26
N LYS A 584 99.52 136.56 2.30
CA LYS A 584 100.94 136.84 2.03
C LYS A 584 101.27 137.17 0.57
N VAL A 585 100.55 136.60 -0.38
CA VAL A 585 100.67 137.00 -1.80
C VAL A 585 100.11 138.43 -1.98
N LEU A 586 98.96 138.75 -1.37
CA LEU A 586 98.39 140.11 -1.42
C LEU A 586 99.27 141.16 -0.74
N GLU A 587 99.83 140.85 0.44
CA GLU A 587 100.84 141.70 1.10
C GLU A 587 102.05 141.98 0.20
N SER A 588 102.40 141.03 -0.68
CA SER A 588 103.51 141.13 -1.64
C SER A 588 103.11 141.95 -2.87
N ILE A 589 101.91 141.75 -3.43
CA ILE A 589 101.34 142.58 -4.49
C ILE A 589 101.27 144.05 -4.07
N HIS A 590 100.76 144.32 -2.87
CA HIS A 590 100.73 145.67 -2.29
C HIS A 590 102.15 146.25 -2.12
N ALA A 591 103.17 145.41 -1.85
CA ALA A 591 104.57 145.86 -1.76
C ALA A 591 105.10 146.35 -3.11
N VAL A 592 104.89 145.54 -4.15
CA VAL A 592 105.34 145.79 -5.52
C VAL A 592 104.62 147.01 -6.10
N SER A 593 103.30 147.07 -5.98
CA SER A 593 102.50 148.23 -6.42
C SER A 593 102.89 149.52 -5.69
N HIS A 594 103.11 149.52 -4.36
CA HIS A 594 103.51 150.74 -3.66
C HIS A 594 104.86 151.30 -4.13
N GLN A 595 105.78 150.46 -4.62
CA GLN A 595 107.03 150.92 -5.21
C GLN A 595 106.85 151.43 -6.65
N LYS A 596 106.03 150.74 -7.45
CA LYS A 596 105.82 151.03 -8.88
C LYS A 596 104.68 152.03 -9.19
N LYS A 597 103.86 152.41 -8.20
CA LYS A 597 102.61 153.18 -8.34
C LYS A 597 101.55 152.53 -9.28
N CYS A 598 101.53 151.21 -9.37
CA CYS A 598 100.53 150.49 -10.17
C CYS A 598 99.13 150.62 -9.55
N ASP A 599 98.10 150.79 -10.39
CA ASP A 599 96.70 150.72 -9.97
C ASP A 599 96.35 149.30 -9.50
N LEU A 600 95.63 149.21 -8.38
CA LEU A 600 95.23 147.97 -7.72
C LEU A 600 93.71 147.74 -7.73
N SER A 601 92.94 148.59 -8.42
CA SER A 601 91.47 148.59 -8.36
C SER A 601 90.82 147.23 -8.65
N ASN A 602 91.43 146.41 -9.53
CA ASN A 602 90.90 145.09 -9.90
C ASN A 602 91.42 143.92 -9.01
N LEU A 603 92.28 144.18 -8.03
CA LEU A 603 92.86 143.11 -7.19
C LEU A 603 91.80 142.41 -6.32
N HIS A 604 90.72 143.12 -5.96
CA HIS A 604 89.66 142.55 -5.13
C HIS A 604 88.86 141.46 -5.86
N GLU A 605 88.66 141.60 -7.18
CA GLU A 605 87.93 140.62 -7.99
C GLU A 605 88.68 139.27 -8.08
N LEU A 606 90.01 139.31 -8.16
CA LEU A 606 90.87 138.10 -8.14
C LEU A 606 90.82 137.34 -6.82
N CYS A 607 90.36 137.97 -5.73
CA CYS A 607 90.28 137.36 -4.40
C CYS A 607 88.93 136.73 -4.08
N VAL A 608 87.91 136.93 -4.92
CA VAL A 608 86.58 136.37 -4.70
C VAL A 608 86.59 134.90 -5.08
N VAL A 609 86.44 134.03 -4.08
CA VAL A 609 86.16 132.61 -4.32
C VAL A 609 84.78 132.51 -4.96
N HIS A 610 84.74 132.21 -6.25
CA HIS A 610 83.49 131.83 -6.91
C HIS A 610 83.19 130.37 -6.59
N ASP A 611 82.35 130.14 -5.57
CA ASP A 611 81.80 128.81 -5.24
C ASP A 611 81.21 128.19 -6.51
N SER A 612 81.90 127.17 -7.07
CA SER A 612 81.53 126.62 -8.37
C SER A 612 80.30 125.73 -8.21
N PRO A 613 79.16 125.99 -8.89
CA PRO A 613 77.94 125.21 -8.68
C PRO A 613 78.08 123.82 -9.32
N ARG A 614 78.64 122.88 -8.54
CA ARG A 614 78.82 121.49 -8.94
C ARG A 614 77.64 120.62 -8.50
N MET A 615 77.27 119.69 -9.36
CA MET A 615 76.09 118.84 -9.21
C MET A 615 76.20 117.95 -7.96
N SER A 616 75.50 118.32 -6.89
CA SER A 616 75.30 117.43 -5.74
C SER A 616 74.47 116.22 -6.18
N THR A 617 75.13 115.06 -6.36
CA THR A 617 74.47 113.79 -6.68
C THR A 617 73.77 113.25 -5.43
N ASN A 618 72.56 113.77 -5.19
CA ASN A 618 71.67 113.33 -4.12
C ASN A 618 71.22 111.86 -4.29
N LEU A 619 72.06 110.93 -3.85
CA LEU A 619 71.66 109.55 -3.61
C LEU A 619 70.93 109.49 -2.24
N PRO A 620 69.70 108.94 -2.18
CA PRO A 620 68.92 108.89 -0.95
C PRO A 620 69.50 107.84 0.01
N GLY A 621 70.34 108.29 0.94
CA GLY A 621 70.85 107.52 2.07
C GLY A 621 71.16 108.45 3.24
N PRO A 622 71.38 107.92 4.45
CA PRO A 622 71.84 108.72 5.58
C PRO A 622 73.14 109.44 5.18
N ALA A 623 73.14 110.77 5.20
CA ALA A 623 74.32 111.55 4.84
C ALA A 623 75.40 111.38 5.93
N MET A 624 76.28 110.40 5.73
CA MET A 624 77.33 109.95 6.66
C MET A 624 78.48 110.97 6.84
N GLY A 625 78.18 112.27 6.83
CA GLY A 625 79.17 113.36 6.76
C GLY A 625 79.95 113.45 5.43
N LEU A 626 79.93 112.39 4.61
CA LEU A 626 80.68 112.30 3.35
C LEU A 626 80.32 113.41 2.34
N THR A 627 79.05 113.83 2.26
CA THR A 627 78.65 114.96 1.41
C THR A 627 79.31 116.26 1.87
N LYS A 628 79.26 116.55 3.18
CA LYS A 628 79.94 117.71 3.78
C LYS A 628 81.46 117.67 3.56
N VAL A 629 82.05 116.48 3.55
CA VAL A 629 83.49 116.32 3.24
C VAL A 629 83.78 116.60 1.78
N ASP A 630 82.92 116.19 0.86
CA ASP A 630 83.03 116.50 -0.57
C ASP A 630 82.90 118.02 -0.80
N ASP A 631 81.99 118.68 -0.07
CA ASP A 631 81.85 120.15 -0.02
C ASP A 631 83.11 120.84 0.54
N ASP A 632 83.65 120.34 1.67
CA ASP A 632 84.86 120.88 2.31
C ASP A 632 86.12 120.66 1.45
N ILE A 633 86.23 119.52 0.74
CA ILE A 633 87.29 119.25 -0.26
C ILE A 633 87.15 120.20 -1.45
N SER A 634 85.94 120.38 -1.98
CA SER A 634 85.66 121.28 -3.10
C SER A 634 86.06 122.72 -2.75
N ARG A 635 85.72 123.19 -1.54
CA ARG A 635 86.14 124.50 -1.03
C ARG A 635 87.66 124.66 -0.99
N VAL A 636 88.41 123.62 -0.62
CA VAL A 636 89.89 123.66 -0.66
C VAL A 636 90.39 123.85 -2.09
N PHE A 637 89.80 123.18 -3.07
CA PHE A 637 90.17 123.35 -4.49
C PHE A 637 89.81 124.75 -5.04
N ASP A 638 88.64 125.29 -4.70
CA ASP A 638 88.22 126.62 -5.14
C ASP A 638 89.12 127.72 -4.53
N LYS A 639 89.50 127.56 -3.24
CA LYS A 639 90.51 128.43 -2.60
C LYS A 639 91.90 128.29 -3.22
N MET A 640 92.36 127.07 -3.53
CA MET A 640 93.64 126.86 -4.23
C MET A 640 93.66 127.55 -5.60
N THR A 641 92.55 127.48 -6.33
CA THR A 641 92.41 128.13 -7.65
C THR A 641 92.47 129.65 -7.51
N THR A 642 91.77 130.20 -6.51
CA THR A 642 91.79 131.64 -6.19
C THR A 642 93.21 132.12 -5.82
N LEU A 643 93.91 131.38 -4.94
CA LEU A 643 95.31 131.64 -4.61
C LEU A 643 96.21 131.57 -5.86
N GLY A 644 95.96 130.64 -6.78
CA GLY A 644 96.63 130.53 -8.07
C GLY A 644 96.53 131.82 -8.88
N ASN A 645 95.30 132.29 -9.12
CA ASN A 645 95.02 133.52 -9.88
C ASN A 645 95.68 134.76 -9.25
N VAL A 646 95.62 134.90 -7.93
CA VAL A 646 96.28 136.01 -7.21
C VAL A 646 97.81 135.90 -7.31
N THR A 647 98.37 134.69 -7.28
CA THR A 647 99.81 134.47 -7.43
C THR A 647 100.29 134.74 -8.86
N GLU A 648 99.51 134.37 -9.87
CA GLU A 648 99.76 134.71 -11.28
C GLU A 648 99.82 136.22 -11.47
N ARG A 649 98.87 136.98 -10.89
CA ARG A 649 98.91 138.45 -10.96
C ARG A 649 100.13 139.07 -10.26
N LEU A 650 100.66 138.44 -9.20
CA LEU A 650 101.94 138.86 -8.60
C LEU A 650 103.10 138.63 -9.58
N CYS A 651 103.12 137.50 -10.28
CA CYS A 651 104.12 137.21 -11.31
C CYS A 651 104.04 138.20 -12.49
N ASP A 652 102.83 138.56 -12.96
CA ASP A 652 102.65 139.56 -14.00
C ASP A 652 103.23 140.92 -13.59
N LEU A 653 102.91 141.42 -12.39
CA LEU A 653 103.43 142.69 -11.88
C LEU A 653 104.96 142.71 -11.70
N MET A 654 105.59 141.53 -11.59
CA MET A 654 107.04 141.39 -11.63
C MET A 654 107.61 141.41 -13.05
N LEU A 655 106.86 140.93 -14.05
CA LEU A 655 107.29 140.82 -15.44
C LEU A 655 106.97 142.06 -16.29
N GLU A 656 105.87 142.76 -16.04
CA GLU A 656 105.35 143.87 -16.88
C GLU A 656 106.28 145.11 -16.92
N GLU A 657 107.20 145.29 -15.95
CA GLU A 657 108.22 146.36 -15.98
C GLU A 657 109.59 145.80 -15.53
N GLY A 658 110.44 145.51 -16.53
CA GLY A 658 111.63 144.67 -16.39
C GLY A 658 112.91 145.36 -15.91
N ASP A 659 112.90 145.96 -14.71
CA ASP A 659 114.13 146.47 -14.05
C ASP A 659 114.14 146.27 -12.50
N LEU A 660 113.23 145.47 -11.95
CA LEU A 660 113.16 145.16 -10.51
C LEU A 660 112.97 143.66 -10.27
N SER A 661 113.98 142.99 -9.70
CA SER A 661 113.79 141.60 -9.27
C SER A 661 113.03 141.54 -7.94
N LEU A 662 112.13 140.56 -7.78
CA LEU A 662 111.44 140.32 -6.50
C LEU A 662 112.43 140.12 -5.35
N LYS A 663 113.61 139.54 -5.64
CA LYS A 663 114.69 139.38 -4.66
C LYS A 663 115.13 140.73 -4.10
N ASP A 664 115.15 141.80 -4.87
CA ASP A 664 115.55 143.15 -4.42
C ASP A 664 114.42 143.88 -3.69
N ILE A 665 113.16 143.63 -4.06
CA ILE A 665 111.98 144.14 -3.33
C ILE A 665 111.88 143.45 -1.96
N VAL A 666 112.07 142.12 -1.92
CA VAL A 666 112.13 141.33 -0.69
C VAL A 666 113.37 141.70 0.11
N LEU A 667 114.56 141.89 -0.49
CA LEU A 667 115.73 142.42 0.23
C LEU A 667 115.42 143.81 0.80
N GLY A 668 114.79 144.71 0.05
CA GLY A 668 114.45 146.05 0.53
C GLY A 668 113.44 146.02 1.69
N ARG A 669 112.48 145.09 1.69
CA ARG A 669 111.51 144.91 2.77
C ARG A 669 112.10 144.18 3.97
N VAL A 670 112.91 143.15 3.75
CA VAL A 670 113.70 142.45 4.78
C VAL A 670 114.68 143.43 5.42
N VAL A 671 115.46 144.19 4.65
CA VAL A 671 116.35 145.24 5.18
C VAL A 671 115.55 146.29 5.94
N LYS A 672 114.37 146.73 5.47
CA LYS A 672 113.51 147.63 6.27
C LYS A 672 113.00 147.00 7.57
N GLN A 673 112.56 145.75 7.57
CA GLN A 673 112.11 145.06 8.79
C GLN A 673 113.28 144.75 9.74
N PHE A 674 114.42 144.32 9.22
CA PHE A 674 115.64 144.06 9.97
C PHE A 674 116.20 145.36 10.56
N SER A 675 116.24 146.46 9.81
CA SER A 675 116.57 147.79 10.33
C SER A 675 115.56 148.27 11.38
N ALA A 676 114.26 147.99 11.21
CA ALA A 676 113.24 148.26 12.23
C ALA A 676 113.44 147.42 13.51
N CYS A 677 113.98 146.19 13.40
CA CYS A 677 114.36 145.36 14.55
C CYS A 677 115.57 145.89 15.34
N PHE A 678 116.38 146.81 14.77
CA PHE A 678 117.55 147.40 15.44
C PHE A 678 117.38 148.88 15.82
N ALA A 679 116.21 149.47 15.55
CA ALA A 679 115.95 150.90 15.74
C ALA A 679 114.83 151.19 16.76
N HIS A 680 114.77 150.47 17.89
CA HIS A 680 114.38 150.98 19.24
C HIS A 680 114.45 149.86 20.31
N PRO A 681 114.54 150.19 21.62
CA PRO A 681 115.08 149.29 22.64
C PRO A 681 114.08 148.32 23.28
N ALA A 682 114.66 147.32 23.96
CA ALA A 682 114.02 146.21 24.66
C ALA A 682 112.79 146.53 25.52
N GLN A 683 111.75 145.70 25.38
CA GLN A 683 110.91 145.27 26.51
C GLN A 683 110.77 143.75 26.52
N TYR A 684 110.93 143.18 27.71
CA TYR A 684 110.96 141.76 28.06
C TYR A 684 109.71 141.43 28.87
N THR A 685 108.94 140.40 28.50
CA THR A 685 108.03 139.57 29.35
C THR A 685 107.45 138.46 28.43
N LYS A 686 107.58 137.14 28.69
CA LYS A 686 107.01 136.30 29.78
C LYS A 686 105.48 136.46 29.88
N SER A 687 104.60 135.46 30.04
CA SER A 687 104.65 134.01 30.38
C SER A 687 103.21 133.45 30.20
N ASP A 688 102.83 132.16 30.18
CA ASP A 688 103.43 130.80 30.33
C ASP A 688 102.53 129.79 29.56
N GLU A 689 103.02 128.67 29.00
CA GLU A 689 103.00 127.28 29.53
C GLU A 689 101.66 126.68 30.08
N ALA A 690 101.40 125.43 29.64
CA ALA A 690 100.76 124.30 30.34
C ALA A 690 99.24 124.30 30.73
N GLY A 691 98.66 123.09 30.75
CA GLY A 691 97.28 122.79 31.20
C GLY A 691 96.59 121.69 30.39
N LEU A 692 96.98 120.41 30.52
CA LEU A 692 96.31 119.38 31.36
C LEU A 692 94.79 119.24 31.11
N LEU A 693 94.31 118.14 30.51
CA LEU A 693 94.09 116.79 31.08
C LEU A 693 92.92 116.70 32.09
N HIS A 694 92.26 115.53 32.08
CA HIS A 694 91.15 115.08 32.95
C HIS A 694 89.75 115.59 32.55
N SER A 695 88.68 114.79 32.65
CA SER A 695 88.58 113.33 32.89
C SER A 695 87.14 112.81 32.72
N ARG A 696 87.00 111.47 32.71
CA ARG A 696 85.83 110.71 33.20
C ARG A 696 84.52 110.80 32.38
N SER A 697 83.66 109.79 32.36
CA SER A 697 83.80 108.33 32.59
C SER A 697 82.43 107.67 32.40
N SER A 698 82.41 106.39 32.00
CA SER A 698 81.36 105.42 32.41
C SER A 698 79.93 105.62 31.84
N SER A 699 79.10 104.58 31.66
CA SER A 699 79.29 103.12 31.68
C SER A 699 78.05 102.43 31.08
N SER A 700 78.14 101.12 30.89
CA SER A 700 77.05 100.12 31.01
C SER A 700 76.48 99.54 29.72
N THR A 701 77.23 98.58 29.17
CA THR A 701 76.69 97.42 28.45
C THR A 701 76.40 96.27 29.42
N GLN A 702 75.16 95.77 29.50
CA GLN A 702 74.81 94.37 29.17
C GLN A 702 73.31 94.03 29.43
N PRO A 703 72.72 93.07 28.68
CA PRO A 703 71.39 92.47 28.88
C PRO A 703 71.56 91.10 29.63
N PRO A 704 70.63 90.11 29.61
CA PRO A 704 69.22 90.05 29.12
C PRO A 704 68.22 89.47 30.15
N ASP A 705 66.92 89.37 29.80
CA ASP A 705 66.21 88.08 29.65
C ASP A 705 64.67 88.20 29.53
N SER A 706 64.07 87.23 28.82
CA SER A 706 62.62 86.95 28.79
C SER A 706 62.37 85.54 28.27
N PRO A 707 61.63 84.71 29.02
CA PRO A 707 60.61 83.81 28.44
C PRO A 707 59.34 83.77 29.33
N LEU A 708 58.19 83.19 28.98
CA LEU A 708 57.66 82.51 27.78
C LEU A 708 56.11 82.55 27.87
N ALA A 709 55.38 82.41 26.76
CA ALA A 709 53.93 82.18 26.76
C ALA A 709 53.51 81.30 25.57
N ALA A 710 52.43 80.53 25.75
CA ALA A 710 51.93 79.43 24.90
C ALA A 710 52.89 78.21 24.83
N SER A 711 52.42 76.96 24.83
CA SER A 711 51.08 76.40 24.53
C SER A 711 50.62 75.37 25.57
#